data_AF-A0A9N9BEY1-F1
#
_entry.id   AF-A0A9N9BEY1-F1
#
_cell.length_a   1.000
_cell.length_b   1.000
_cell.length_c   1.000
_cell.angle_alpha   90.00
_cell.angle_beta   90.00
_cell.angle_gamma   90.00
#
_symmetry.space_group_name_H-M   'P 1'
#
loop_
_entity.id
_entity.type
_entity.pdbx_description
1 polymer ?
#
loop_
_entity_poly.entity_id
_entity_poly.type
_entity_poly.pdbx_seq_one_letter_code
_entity_poly.pdbx_strand_id
1 'polypeptide(L)'
;MAYNNSPNLQNPTDGNPPINPPSEIPTQVVSNFTTDKTTGNTQYVMNDPNGQIIYTVGPDGNPVPNNPVLYTVAGDGNPVVPVIPYDNTIVTSVPPSPPRPKFHRKEVYIAIAALILFLGGIIMLAVAKPSYENCATKCMKQYLVTYTLRAIRNYGSCLHKCKHSYNAIKGTGIAFLVIGAVSLLPPPQTDDEVLDALLSEIEWLLSVVRPQKLLYLAIDGVAPRAKMNQQRSRRFLKAQEEHTWDTNCITPGTEFMTKLTERLKCWITKNLTENISWEKAIILSDASVPGEGEHKIMNFIKAQKMQAKDFIYSMDGDLILLSLAQDQKNIDILRQRQYFAPTQPKVLTVISIETLRQRLAKVPPCFSSNGAINDWVFLWCLSRNDYLPRLPSFEMEEISIDKLIAIWRRVCGKDYMTNNGTLNLTKFESFMTELAKEETRVRQCKEPVGAKMDDDIRPWEPGFKEHYYKEKFGKEWTLEFSREVVKAYVQGLCWLLEYNYKGVCSWRWFYPFHYAPLTSDFVNLVEIPEFNVDKPFKPFEQLMGVMPIASKKLLPQPLVNLMVDKGSKMANFYPEYENVKVDYNGVVLLPFIDEDDLTNEVTNVNDELNDTEKARNSEGNDIICFSIRHNLYDKLVQSEKYPVEIGTINTVIDISKATCVSLKMSNKVAELI
;
A
#
# COMPACT_ATOMS: atom_id res chain seq x y z
N MET A 1 -4.56 40.60 15.28
CA MET A 1 -5.73 41.34 15.81
C MET A 1 -6.92 40.39 15.60
N ALA A 2 -7.55 39.80 16.62
CA ALA A 2 -8.24 40.40 17.78
C ALA A 2 -9.56 41.08 17.37
N TYR A 3 -10.70 40.94 18.07
CA TYR A 3 -11.19 39.95 19.04
C TYR A 3 -12.65 40.32 19.38
N ASN A 4 -13.52 39.33 19.68
CA ASN A 4 -14.74 39.44 20.51
C ASN A 4 -15.88 40.44 20.18
N ASN A 5 -17.09 40.05 20.60
CA ASN A 5 -18.03 40.95 21.24
C ASN A 5 -18.75 40.22 22.40
N SER A 6 -18.83 40.89 23.55
CA SER A 6 -19.58 40.53 24.78
C SER A 6 -19.86 41.84 25.51
N PRO A 7 -20.92 41.97 26.33
CA PRO A 7 -20.69 41.80 27.78
C PRO A 7 -21.94 41.44 28.65
N ASN A 8 -21.71 40.96 29.90
CA ASN A 8 -22.14 41.63 31.17
C ASN A 8 -22.23 40.70 32.42
N LEU A 9 -21.14 40.70 33.23
CA LEU A 9 -21.08 41.03 34.68
C LEU A 9 -22.28 40.75 35.63
N GLN A 10 -22.09 39.92 36.69
CA GLN A 10 -21.86 40.35 38.11
C GLN A 10 -21.66 39.16 39.11
N ASN A 11 -21.29 39.48 40.37
CA ASN A 11 -20.92 38.61 41.53
C ASN A 11 -21.45 39.31 42.84
N PRO A 12 -21.34 38.84 44.14
CA PRO A 12 -20.27 38.03 44.78
C PRO A 12 -20.62 37.16 46.07
N THR A 13 -19.56 36.72 46.81
CA THR A 13 -19.39 36.49 48.30
C THR A 13 -19.84 35.22 49.10
N ASP A 14 -18.81 34.56 49.71
CA ASP A 14 -18.58 34.12 51.12
C ASP A 14 -19.26 32.93 51.87
N GLY A 15 -18.45 32.14 52.62
CA GLY A 15 -18.86 31.25 53.75
C GLY A 15 -18.06 29.93 53.96
N ASN A 16 -17.59 29.60 55.19
CA ASN A 16 -16.89 28.34 55.60
C ASN A 16 -16.69 28.28 57.16
N PRO A 17 -16.28 27.19 57.87
CA PRO A 17 -16.15 25.73 57.58
C PRO A 17 -17.09 24.88 58.54
N PRO A 18 -16.76 23.99 59.54
CA PRO A 18 -15.60 23.11 59.90
C PRO A 18 -15.85 21.68 60.52
N ILE A 19 -14.80 20.82 60.51
CA ILE A 19 -14.34 19.80 61.53
C ILE A 19 -15.22 18.57 61.98
N ASN A 20 -14.78 17.33 61.67
CA ASN A 20 -14.22 16.31 62.63
C ASN A 20 -13.73 14.97 61.95
N PRO A 21 -12.84 14.14 62.58
CA PRO A 21 -12.16 12.96 61.96
C PRO A 21 -12.31 11.62 62.77
N PRO A 22 -11.45 10.56 62.65
CA PRO A 22 -11.06 9.70 61.50
C PRO A 22 -11.09 8.15 61.81
N SER A 23 -10.69 7.27 60.88
CA SER A 23 -10.17 5.90 61.20
C SER A 23 -9.26 5.26 60.09
N GLU A 24 -7.99 5.01 60.43
CA GLU A 24 -7.03 3.92 60.05
C GLU A 24 -6.77 3.43 58.58
N ILE A 25 -5.49 3.06 58.32
CA ILE A 25 -4.92 2.57 57.04
C ILE A 25 -3.74 1.58 57.31
N PRO A 26 -3.55 0.47 56.55
CA PRO A 26 -2.32 -0.33 56.52
C PRO A 26 -1.42 -0.11 55.27
N THR A 27 -0.14 -0.50 55.35
CA THR A 27 0.96 -0.04 54.47
C THR A 27 1.62 -1.10 53.56
N GLN A 28 2.07 -0.70 52.35
CA GLN A 28 3.29 -1.18 51.65
C GLN A 28 3.54 -0.33 50.37
N VAL A 29 4.75 0.19 50.12
CA VAL A 29 5.03 1.21 49.08
C VAL A 29 6.15 0.75 48.13
N VAL A 30 6.08 1.12 46.84
CA VAL A 30 7.06 0.74 45.79
C VAL A 30 7.57 1.96 45.02
N SER A 31 8.90 2.10 44.90
CA SER A 31 9.58 3.20 44.19
C SER A 31 9.95 2.86 42.75
N ASN A 32 9.78 3.83 41.83
CA ASN A 32 10.15 3.75 40.42
C ASN A 32 10.73 5.08 39.92
N PHE A 33 11.34 5.08 38.73
CA PHE A 33 11.82 6.29 38.03
C PHE A 33 10.88 6.65 36.86
N THR A 34 10.67 7.94 36.61
CA THR A 34 9.81 8.43 35.52
C THR A 34 10.42 9.70 34.90
N THR A 35 10.67 9.72 33.59
CA THR A 35 11.24 10.89 32.89
C THR A 35 10.16 11.67 32.14
N ASP A 36 10.02 12.96 32.45
CA ASP A 36 9.20 13.88 31.67
C ASP A 36 9.93 14.23 30.36
N LYS A 37 9.35 13.82 29.24
CA LYS A 37 9.92 14.04 27.89
C LYS A 37 9.55 15.41 27.29
N THR A 38 8.75 16.20 27.98
CA THR A 38 8.43 17.59 27.60
C THR A 38 9.48 18.57 28.12
N THR A 39 10.13 18.26 29.25
CA THR A 39 11.23 19.07 29.84
C THR A 39 12.59 18.39 29.79
N GLY A 40 12.65 17.07 29.58
CA GLY A 40 13.88 16.27 29.61
C GLY A 40 14.30 15.79 31.01
N ASN A 41 13.59 16.20 32.07
CA ASN A 41 13.98 15.91 33.44
C ASN A 41 13.53 14.51 33.90
N THR A 42 14.44 13.76 34.53
CA THR A 42 14.16 12.45 35.13
C THR A 42 13.79 12.60 36.59
N GLN A 43 12.66 12.05 37.02
CA GLN A 43 12.15 12.17 38.38
C GLN A 43 12.07 10.80 39.08
N TYR A 44 12.35 10.78 40.38
CA TYR A 44 12.06 9.65 41.25
C TYR A 44 10.60 9.72 41.68
N VAL A 45 9.87 8.60 41.67
CA VAL A 45 8.44 8.53 41.99
C VAL A 45 8.17 7.35 42.93
N MET A 46 7.78 7.64 44.17
CA MET A 46 7.26 6.62 45.11
C MET A 46 5.76 6.45 44.93
N ASN A 47 5.30 5.19 44.82
CA ASN A 47 3.90 4.85 44.60
C ASN A 47 3.39 3.93 45.72
N ASP A 48 2.14 4.09 46.11
CA ASP A 48 1.43 3.17 47.00
C ASP A 48 1.25 1.77 46.32
N PRO A 49 0.73 0.73 47.01
CA PRO A 49 0.62 -0.60 46.42
C PRO A 49 -0.48 -0.68 45.34
N ASN A 50 -1.29 0.36 45.18
CA ASN A 50 -2.32 0.50 44.16
C ASN A 50 -1.85 1.31 42.94
N GLY A 51 -0.67 1.94 43.00
CA GLY A 51 -0.06 2.71 41.91
C GLY A 51 -0.31 4.23 41.96
N GLN A 52 -0.68 4.79 43.12
CA GLN A 52 -0.88 6.23 43.32
C GLN A 52 0.41 6.90 43.83
N ILE A 53 0.78 8.03 43.24
CA ILE A 53 2.02 8.76 43.55
C ILE A 53 1.94 9.40 44.94
N ILE A 54 2.92 9.07 45.80
CA ILE A 54 3.08 9.62 47.15
C ILE A 54 4.12 10.75 47.19
N TYR A 55 5.21 10.61 46.43
CA TYR A 55 6.35 11.53 46.48
C TYR A 55 7.11 11.57 45.16
N THR A 56 7.57 12.77 44.76
CA THR A 56 8.28 13.02 43.50
C THR A 56 9.51 13.92 43.72
N VAL A 57 10.67 13.51 43.20
CA VAL A 57 11.96 14.21 43.32
C VAL A 57 12.54 14.53 41.94
N GLY A 58 13.17 15.69 41.78
CA GLY A 58 13.91 16.06 40.56
C GLY A 58 15.17 15.21 40.31
N PRO A 59 15.78 15.33 39.11
CA PRO A 59 17.01 14.59 38.75
C PRO A 59 18.23 15.02 39.59
N ASP A 60 18.16 16.21 40.18
CA ASP A 60 19.11 16.87 41.06
C ASP A 60 18.92 16.53 42.55
N GLY A 61 17.93 15.70 42.90
CA GLY A 61 17.65 15.27 44.27
C GLY A 61 16.76 16.21 45.09
N ASN A 62 16.33 17.35 44.54
CA ASN A 62 15.45 18.30 45.21
C ASN A 62 13.95 17.97 45.01
N PRO A 63 13.08 18.23 46.00
CA PRO A 63 11.63 18.13 45.83
C PRO A 63 11.11 19.24 44.91
N VAL A 64 10.16 18.92 44.02
CA VAL A 64 9.65 19.85 43.00
C VAL A 64 8.74 20.92 43.63
N PRO A 65 9.06 22.23 43.52
CA PRO A 65 8.32 23.30 44.20
C PRO A 65 7.09 23.76 43.40
N ASN A 66 6.00 23.00 43.49
CA ASN A 66 4.61 23.46 43.24
C ASN A 66 3.56 22.41 43.68
N ASN A 67 3.92 21.40 44.49
CA ASN A 67 3.88 21.51 45.96
C ASN A 67 4.39 22.83 46.57
N PRO A 68 3.61 23.48 47.46
CA PRO A 68 4.12 24.55 48.32
C PRO A 68 5.27 24.08 49.22
N VAL A 69 6.27 24.95 49.40
CA VAL A 69 7.58 24.62 50.00
C VAL A 69 7.62 24.96 51.50
N LEU A 70 8.37 24.16 52.27
CA LEU A 70 9.05 24.63 53.48
C LEU A 70 10.53 24.25 53.41
N TYR A 71 11.41 25.20 53.74
CA TYR A 71 12.86 25.15 53.51
C TYR A 71 13.64 24.75 54.77
N THR A 72 14.88 24.26 54.58
CA THR A 72 16.07 24.90 55.20
C THR A 72 17.34 24.50 54.44
N VAL A 73 18.43 25.26 54.59
CA VAL A 73 19.64 25.19 53.73
C VAL A 73 20.92 25.25 54.54
N ALA A 74 21.91 24.42 54.20
CA ALA A 74 23.34 24.61 54.46
C ALA A 74 24.16 23.69 53.50
N GLY A 75 25.39 24.03 53.10
CA GLY A 75 26.12 25.27 53.43
C GLY A 75 27.46 25.48 52.70
N ASP A 76 28.01 24.47 52.02
CA ASP A 76 29.32 24.51 51.38
C ASP A 76 29.37 23.71 50.07
N GLY A 77 30.14 24.20 49.09
CA GLY A 77 30.08 23.70 47.71
C GLY A 77 31.29 22.88 47.28
N ASN A 78 31.07 21.62 46.89
CA ASN A 78 31.80 20.91 45.83
C ASN A 78 31.04 19.62 45.40
N PRO A 79 31.14 19.19 44.13
CA PRO A 79 30.44 17.98 43.65
C PRO A 79 31.22 16.70 43.96
N VAL A 80 30.50 15.58 44.18
CA VAL A 80 31.09 14.24 44.29
C VAL A 80 30.42 13.28 43.32
N VAL A 81 31.23 12.71 42.42
CA VAL A 81 30.85 11.61 41.52
C VAL A 81 31.65 10.36 41.90
N PRO A 82 31.02 9.21 42.17
CA PRO A 82 31.67 7.91 42.18
C PRO A 82 31.53 7.17 40.84
N VAL A 83 32.41 6.20 40.60
CA VAL A 83 32.65 5.55 39.29
C VAL A 83 32.06 4.12 39.26
N ILE A 84 31.90 3.60 38.03
CA ILE A 84 31.51 2.22 37.67
C ILE A 84 32.33 1.14 38.42
N PRO A 85 31.82 -0.10 38.50
CA PRO A 85 32.43 -1.12 37.62
C PRO A 85 31.43 -2.04 36.90
N TYR A 86 31.93 -2.65 35.82
CA TYR A 86 31.38 -3.86 35.18
C TYR A 86 31.49 -5.07 36.11
N ASP A 87 30.75 -6.15 35.82
CA ASP A 87 31.33 -7.50 35.98
C ASP A 87 30.81 -8.50 34.93
N ASN A 88 31.60 -9.55 34.66
CA ASN A 88 31.33 -10.62 33.71
C ASN A 88 31.09 -11.95 34.44
N THR A 89 29.94 -12.60 34.24
CA THR A 89 29.78 -14.02 34.58
C THR A 89 29.03 -14.79 33.50
N ILE A 90 29.72 -15.75 32.87
CA ILE A 90 29.10 -16.80 32.07
C ILE A 90 28.74 -17.94 33.03
N VAL A 91 27.45 -18.29 33.09
CA VAL A 91 26.99 -19.49 33.80
C VAL A 91 26.06 -20.28 32.87
N THR A 92 26.49 -21.49 32.51
CA THR A 92 25.71 -22.42 31.69
C THR A 92 24.67 -23.16 32.53
N SER A 93 23.39 -23.06 32.17
CA SER A 93 22.35 -23.98 32.66
C SER A 93 21.27 -24.18 31.59
N VAL A 94 20.62 -25.35 31.62
CA VAL A 94 19.62 -25.77 30.63
C VAL A 94 18.28 -25.09 30.94
N PRO A 95 17.57 -24.49 29.95
CA PRO A 95 16.31 -23.80 30.21
C PRO A 95 15.17 -24.78 30.57
N PRO A 96 14.37 -24.50 31.63
CA PRO A 96 13.13 -25.22 31.88
C PRO A 96 12.05 -24.86 30.84
N SER A 97 11.06 -25.73 30.70
CA SER A 97 9.98 -25.58 29.71
C SER A 97 9.19 -24.26 29.88
N PRO A 98 8.85 -23.55 28.80
CA PRO A 98 8.13 -22.28 28.89
C PRO A 98 6.71 -22.47 29.43
N PRO A 99 6.24 -21.60 30.35
CA PRO A 99 4.87 -21.66 30.86
C PRO A 99 3.86 -21.27 29.76
N ARG A 100 2.65 -21.86 29.83
CA ARG A 100 1.56 -21.50 28.90
C ARG A 100 1.22 -20.00 29.02
N PRO A 101 1.06 -19.26 27.91
CA PRO A 101 0.75 -17.84 27.98
C PRO A 101 -0.60 -17.60 28.64
N LYS A 102 -0.61 -16.76 29.69
CA LYS A 102 -1.84 -16.24 30.31
C LYS A 102 -2.28 -14.99 29.56
N PHE A 103 -3.50 -14.98 29.03
CA PHE A 103 -4.06 -13.83 28.32
C PHE A 103 -4.17 -12.59 29.24
N HIS A 104 -3.77 -11.42 28.74
CA HIS A 104 -3.91 -10.16 29.46
C HIS A 104 -5.27 -9.51 29.18
N ARG A 105 -6.03 -9.19 30.24
CA ARG A 105 -7.38 -8.60 30.14
C ARG A 105 -7.47 -7.32 29.28
N LYS A 106 -6.37 -6.57 29.09
CA LYS A 106 -6.33 -5.36 28.24
C LYS A 106 -6.72 -5.64 26.78
N GLU A 107 -6.41 -6.82 26.23
CA GLU A 107 -6.79 -7.19 24.85
C GLU A 107 -8.32 -7.29 24.69
N VAL A 108 -9.00 -7.78 25.74
CA VAL A 108 -10.46 -7.90 25.79
C VAL A 108 -11.10 -6.50 25.85
N TYR A 109 -10.54 -5.56 26.61
CA TYR A 109 -11.05 -4.18 26.66
C TYR A 109 -10.87 -3.44 25.33
N ILE A 110 -9.78 -3.66 24.59
CA ILE A 110 -9.58 -3.07 23.25
C ILE A 110 -10.59 -3.67 22.26
N ALA A 111 -10.82 -4.99 22.30
CA ALA A 111 -11.86 -5.63 21.49
C ALA A 111 -13.26 -5.12 21.84
N ILE A 112 -13.57 -4.91 23.13
CA ILE A 112 -14.83 -4.33 23.60
C ILE A 112 -14.97 -2.86 23.17
N ALA A 113 -13.92 -2.04 23.22
CA ALA A 113 -13.96 -0.65 22.77
C ALA A 113 -14.23 -0.54 21.26
N ALA A 114 -13.56 -1.39 20.45
CA ALA A 114 -13.86 -1.50 19.02
C ALA A 114 -15.30 -1.99 18.77
N LEU A 115 -15.78 -2.94 19.57
CA LEU A 115 -17.16 -3.42 19.51
C LEU A 115 -18.17 -2.34 19.92
N ILE A 116 -17.86 -1.49 20.90
CA ILE A 116 -18.71 -0.37 21.35
C ILE A 116 -18.77 0.74 20.30
N LEU A 117 -17.67 1.05 19.60
CA LEU A 117 -17.69 2.01 18.49
C LEU A 117 -18.46 1.45 17.29
N PHE A 118 -18.28 0.18 16.96
CA PHE A 118 -19.05 -0.51 15.90
C PHE A 118 -20.55 -0.61 16.25
N LEU A 119 -20.87 -0.94 17.50
CA LEU A 119 -22.23 -0.91 18.03
C LEU A 119 -22.78 0.52 18.13
N GLY A 120 -21.95 1.54 18.33
CA GLY A 120 -22.34 2.95 18.29
C GLY A 120 -22.83 3.36 16.91
N GLY A 121 -22.15 2.92 15.85
CA GLY A 121 -22.65 3.03 14.47
C GLY A 121 -23.98 2.29 14.25
N ILE A 122 -24.12 1.08 14.82
CA ILE A 122 -25.37 0.31 14.77
C ILE A 122 -26.49 0.98 15.60
N ILE A 123 -26.16 1.71 16.67
CA ILE A 123 -27.10 2.48 17.49
C ILE A 123 -27.53 3.76 16.77
N MET A 124 -26.64 4.46 16.05
CA MET A 124 -27.04 5.52 15.12
C MET A 124 -28.02 4.99 14.05
N LEU A 125 -27.79 3.77 13.54
CA LEU A 125 -28.71 3.04 12.66
C LEU A 125 -29.97 2.47 13.35
N ALA A 126 -30.07 2.52 14.68
CA ALA A 126 -31.24 2.07 15.46
C ALA A 126 -32.05 3.23 16.07
N VAL A 127 -31.48 4.44 16.13
CA VAL A 127 -32.18 5.69 16.48
C VAL A 127 -32.94 6.26 15.27
N ALA A 128 -32.67 5.76 14.05
CA ALA A 128 -33.56 5.91 12.91
C ALA A 128 -34.95 5.32 13.22
N LYS A 129 -35.99 6.18 13.16
CA LYS A 129 -37.35 6.02 13.71
C LYS A 129 -37.88 4.58 13.88
N PRO A 130 -38.41 4.20 15.07
CA PRO A 130 -38.69 2.81 15.45
C PRO A 130 -40.02 2.23 14.92
N SER A 131 -40.46 2.58 13.70
CA SER A 131 -41.78 2.20 13.18
C SER A 131 -41.82 0.90 12.34
N TYR A 132 -40.68 0.25 12.05
CA TYR A 132 -40.61 -0.95 11.20
C TYR A 132 -39.55 -1.99 11.64
N GLU A 133 -39.58 -2.47 12.89
CA GLU A 133 -38.83 -3.68 13.28
C GLU A 133 -39.67 -4.95 13.04
N ASN A 134 -39.36 -5.69 11.96
CA ASN A 134 -39.92 -7.01 11.69
C ASN A 134 -38.85 -8.11 11.78
N CYS A 135 -39.27 -9.37 11.95
CA CYS A 135 -38.36 -10.48 12.27
C CYS A 135 -37.23 -10.68 11.23
N ALA A 136 -37.51 -10.42 9.95
CA ALA A 136 -36.54 -10.46 8.86
C ALA A 136 -35.33 -9.52 9.09
N THR A 137 -35.55 -8.29 9.57
CA THR A 137 -34.48 -7.31 9.87
C THR A 137 -33.56 -7.82 10.98
N LYS A 138 -34.12 -8.54 11.95
CA LYS A 138 -33.38 -9.15 13.07
C LYS A 138 -32.52 -10.32 12.58
N CYS A 139 -33.08 -11.18 11.73
CA CYS A 139 -32.34 -12.25 11.07
C CYS A 139 -31.23 -11.71 10.14
N MET A 140 -31.48 -10.68 9.33
CA MET A 140 -30.47 -10.09 8.45
C MET A 140 -29.30 -9.47 9.22
N LYS A 141 -29.56 -8.64 10.25
CA LYS A 141 -28.50 -8.10 11.12
C LYS A 141 -27.64 -9.22 11.74
N GLN A 142 -28.27 -10.32 12.18
CA GLN A 142 -27.56 -11.45 12.75
C GLN A 142 -26.79 -12.29 11.71
N TYR A 143 -27.32 -12.43 10.49
CA TYR A 143 -26.70 -13.15 9.38
C TYR A 143 -25.48 -12.41 8.82
N LEU A 144 -25.61 -11.09 8.58
CA LEU A 144 -24.55 -10.23 8.07
C LEU A 144 -23.35 -10.18 9.03
N VAL A 145 -23.61 -9.92 10.31
CA VAL A 145 -22.57 -9.95 11.36
C VAL A 145 -21.93 -11.34 11.43
N THR A 146 -22.71 -12.42 11.37
CA THR A 146 -22.16 -13.78 11.45
C THR A 146 -21.29 -14.13 10.24
N TYR A 147 -21.69 -13.80 9.01
CA TYR A 147 -20.94 -14.13 7.80
C TYR A 147 -19.71 -13.24 7.56
N THR A 148 -19.82 -11.93 7.76
CA THR A 148 -18.67 -11.02 7.65
C THR A 148 -17.62 -11.35 8.71
N LEU A 149 -18.05 -11.64 9.96
CA LEU A 149 -17.14 -12.20 10.96
C LEU A 149 -16.63 -13.60 10.59
N ARG A 150 -17.36 -14.44 9.84
CA ARG A 150 -16.87 -15.76 9.38
C ARG A 150 -15.78 -15.63 8.32
N ALA A 151 -15.95 -14.77 7.31
CA ALA A 151 -14.93 -14.52 6.30
C ALA A 151 -13.65 -13.94 6.95
N ILE A 152 -13.79 -12.96 7.84
CA ILE A 152 -12.69 -12.37 8.61
C ILE A 152 -12.08 -13.40 9.59
N ARG A 153 -12.85 -14.33 10.16
CA ARG A 153 -12.35 -15.37 11.07
C ARG A 153 -11.79 -16.61 10.36
N ASN A 154 -12.11 -16.82 9.09
CA ASN A 154 -11.56 -17.88 8.25
C ASN A 154 -10.31 -17.39 7.52
N TYR A 155 -10.45 -16.53 6.51
CA TYR A 155 -9.32 -16.01 5.72
C TYR A 155 -8.53 -14.97 6.50
N GLY A 156 -9.22 -14.05 7.20
CA GLY A 156 -8.53 -13.08 8.06
C GLY A 156 -7.81 -13.71 9.25
N SER A 157 -8.26 -14.87 9.78
CA SER A 157 -7.45 -15.62 10.76
C SER A 157 -6.36 -16.49 10.13
N CYS A 158 -6.46 -16.85 8.84
CA CYS A 158 -5.31 -17.38 8.12
C CYS A 158 -4.23 -16.32 7.98
N LEU A 159 -4.58 -15.11 7.52
CA LEU A 159 -3.66 -13.98 7.42
C LEU A 159 -3.09 -13.62 8.80
N HIS A 160 -3.95 -13.37 9.81
CA HIS A 160 -3.55 -13.00 11.17
C HIS A 160 -2.67 -14.07 11.86
N LYS A 161 -2.90 -15.37 11.63
CA LYS A 161 -2.03 -16.44 12.15
C LYS A 161 -0.84 -16.78 11.25
N CYS A 162 -0.66 -16.08 10.12
CA CYS A 162 0.62 -15.98 9.41
C CYS A 162 1.41 -14.72 9.83
N LYS A 163 0.77 -13.75 10.52
CA LYS A 163 1.45 -12.55 11.02
C LYS A 163 2.36 -12.91 12.18
N HIS A 164 3.66 -12.85 11.92
CA HIS A 164 4.70 -12.84 12.95
C HIS A 164 5.31 -11.44 13.02
N SER A 165 5.39 -10.89 14.24
CA SER A 165 6.12 -9.66 14.54
C SER A 165 7.52 -9.98 15.03
N TYR A 166 8.53 -9.36 14.44
CA TYR A 166 9.93 -9.56 14.79
C TYR A 166 10.61 -8.22 15.05
N ASN A 167 11.46 -8.17 16.08
CA ASN A 167 12.31 -7.01 16.36
C ASN A 167 13.62 -7.03 15.53
N ALA A 168 13.98 -8.20 14.99
CA ALA A 168 15.04 -8.40 14.01
C ALA A 168 14.74 -9.69 13.23
N ILE A 169 15.02 -9.71 11.94
CA ILE A 169 14.80 -10.84 11.03
C ILE A 169 16.14 -11.23 10.41
N LYS A 170 16.55 -12.51 10.54
CA LYS A 170 17.70 -13.05 9.79
C LYS A 170 17.19 -13.73 8.52
N GLY A 171 17.25 -13.03 7.39
CA GLY A 171 16.97 -13.60 6.06
C GLY A 171 18.14 -14.40 5.49
N THR A 172 17.89 -15.16 4.41
CA THR A 172 18.93 -15.96 3.73
C THR A 172 19.94 -15.16 2.94
N GLY A 173 19.66 -13.88 2.69
CA GLY A 173 20.63 -12.89 2.27
C GLY A 173 20.07 -11.77 1.42
N ILE A 174 18.86 -11.90 0.87
CA ILE A 174 18.33 -10.96 -0.10
C ILE A 174 17.08 -10.25 0.44
N ALA A 175 16.97 -8.95 0.14
CA ALA A 175 15.79 -8.14 0.41
C ALA A 175 15.42 -7.31 -0.82
N PHE A 176 14.13 -7.29 -1.14
CA PHE A 176 13.52 -6.47 -2.19
C PHE A 176 12.65 -5.41 -1.53
N LEU A 177 12.82 -4.14 -1.88
CA LEU A 177 12.02 -3.03 -1.36
C LEU A 177 11.32 -2.34 -2.53
N VAL A 178 9.98 -2.30 -2.50
CA VAL A 178 9.21 -1.32 -3.29
C VAL A 178 9.33 0.04 -2.59
N ILE A 179 9.89 1.03 -3.27
CA ILE A 179 10.03 2.40 -2.78
C ILE A 179 8.79 3.19 -3.22
N GLY A 180 7.85 3.33 -2.30
CA GLY A 180 6.62 4.11 -2.48
C GLY A 180 6.59 5.38 -1.62
N ALA A 181 5.43 6.05 -1.61
CA ALA A 181 5.21 7.29 -0.85
C ALA A 181 5.28 7.07 0.68
N VAL A 182 5.99 7.96 1.38
CA VAL A 182 6.01 8.01 2.84
C VAL A 182 4.94 8.99 3.34
N SER A 183 4.13 8.57 4.31
CA SER A 183 3.16 9.45 4.98
C SER A 183 3.81 10.18 6.15
N LEU A 184 3.88 11.51 6.08
CA LEU A 184 4.40 12.38 7.13
C LEU A 184 3.28 13.12 7.86
N LEU A 185 3.49 13.39 9.16
CA LEU A 185 2.62 14.19 10.02
C LEU A 185 3.50 15.13 10.86
N PRO A 186 3.41 16.47 10.68
CA PRO A 186 2.57 17.19 9.73
C PRO A 186 2.87 16.85 8.25
N PRO A 187 1.98 17.19 7.31
CA PRO A 187 2.25 17.03 5.88
C PRO A 187 3.54 17.75 5.45
N PRO A 188 4.31 17.19 4.51
CA PRO A 188 5.58 17.77 4.11
C PRO A 188 5.39 19.12 3.41
N GLN A 189 6.41 19.96 3.51
CA GLN A 189 6.50 21.26 2.84
C GLN A 189 7.52 21.25 1.69
N THR A 190 8.53 20.38 1.78
CA THR A 190 9.66 20.32 0.83
C THR A 190 9.93 18.90 0.31
N ASP A 191 10.59 18.80 -0.84
CA ASP A 191 11.06 17.52 -1.39
C ASP A 191 12.03 16.83 -0.40
N ASP A 192 12.96 17.58 0.20
CA ASP A 192 13.99 17.02 1.08
C ASP A 192 13.42 16.39 2.36
N GLU A 193 12.35 16.95 2.95
CA GLU A 193 11.62 16.31 4.06
C GLU A 193 11.13 14.90 3.69
N VAL A 194 10.61 14.73 2.47
CA VAL A 194 10.13 13.43 1.96
C VAL A 194 11.29 12.49 1.66
N LEU A 195 12.38 13.02 1.07
CA LEU A 195 13.57 12.23 0.74
C LEU A 195 14.31 11.74 1.99
N ASP A 196 14.49 12.58 3.01
CA ASP A 196 15.15 12.22 4.26
C ASP A 196 14.29 11.27 5.12
N ALA A 197 12.96 11.43 5.10
CA ALA A 197 12.05 10.47 5.71
C ALA A 197 12.08 9.09 5.01
N LEU A 198 12.19 9.08 3.67
CA LEU A 198 12.29 7.87 2.86
C LEU A 198 13.61 7.14 3.08
N LEU A 199 14.75 7.85 3.11
CA LEU A 199 16.02 7.27 3.53
C LEU A 199 15.95 6.72 4.96
N SER A 200 15.36 7.45 5.90
CA SER A 200 15.20 7.02 7.29
C SER A 200 14.34 5.75 7.43
N GLU A 201 13.32 5.57 6.58
CA GLU A 201 12.54 4.34 6.53
C GLU A 201 13.36 3.18 5.94
N ILE A 202 14.11 3.40 4.85
CA ILE A 202 15.00 2.39 4.26
C ILE A 202 16.08 1.95 5.27
N GLU A 203 16.73 2.87 5.96
CA GLU A 203 17.73 2.55 6.98
C GLU A 203 17.13 1.79 8.17
N TRP A 204 15.93 2.20 8.63
CA TRP A 204 15.21 1.44 9.66
C TRP A 204 14.88 0.02 9.20
N LEU A 205 14.33 -0.16 8.00
CA LEU A 205 14.02 -1.47 7.41
C LEU A 205 15.27 -2.35 7.33
N LEU A 206 16.39 -1.81 6.84
CA LEU A 206 17.64 -2.55 6.72
C LEU A 206 18.26 -2.89 8.08
N SER A 207 18.05 -2.06 9.11
CA SER A 207 18.47 -2.37 10.49
C SER A 207 17.72 -3.58 11.09
N VAL A 208 16.51 -3.86 10.60
CA VAL A 208 15.66 -5.00 11.03
C VAL A 208 15.85 -6.23 10.15
N VAL A 209 15.91 -6.07 8.81
CA VAL A 209 15.93 -7.16 7.82
C VAL A 209 17.35 -7.65 7.47
N ARG A 210 18.34 -6.76 7.55
CA ARG A 210 19.78 -7.04 7.42
C ARG A 210 20.15 -7.97 6.23
N PRO A 211 19.87 -7.60 4.96
CA PRO A 211 20.33 -8.38 3.80
C PRO A 211 21.86 -8.51 3.79
N GLN A 212 22.34 -9.68 3.34
CA GLN A 212 23.73 -10.15 3.41
C GLN A 212 24.36 -10.40 2.02
N LYS A 213 23.56 -10.39 0.94
CA LYS A 213 24.02 -10.71 -0.43
C LYS A 213 23.59 -9.67 -1.45
N LEU A 214 22.28 -9.37 -1.49
CA LEU A 214 21.69 -8.43 -2.44
C LEU A 214 20.61 -7.59 -1.76
N LEU A 215 20.57 -6.31 -2.09
CA LEU A 215 19.45 -5.40 -1.84
C LEU A 215 18.91 -4.92 -3.19
N TYR A 216 17.65 -5.22 -3.52
CA TYR A 216 16.99 -4.69 -4.72
C TYR A 216 16.06 -3.55 -4.30
N LEU A 217 16.27 -2.37 -4.86
CA LEU A 217 15.45 -1.17 -4.66
C LEU A 217 14.67 -0.90 -5.95
N ALA A 218 13.34 -1.05 -5.89
CA ALA A 218 12.46 -0.81 -7.03
C ALA A 218 11.64 0.46 -6.82
N ILE A 219 11.77 1.40 -7.74
CA ILE A 219 10.91 2.58 -7.86
C ILE A 219 9.95 2.34 -9.03
N ASP A 220 8.70 2.78 -8.92
CA ASP A 220 7.75 2.77 -10.04
C ASP A 220 8.32 3.55 -11.23
N GLY A 221 8.36 2.89 -12.39
CA GLY A 221 8.60 3.50 -13.69
C GLY A 221 7.30 3.71 -14.47
N VAL A 222 7.42 3.99 -15.78
CA VAL A 222 6.21 4.14 -16.62
C VAL A 222 5.41 2.84 -16.62
N ALA A 223 4.13 2.93 -16.26
CA ALA A 223 3.22 1.80 -16.14
C ALA A 223 2.43 1.56 -17.45
N PRO A 224 1.82 0.38 -17.66
CA PRO A 224 0.91 0.14 -18.78
C PRO A 224 -0.32 1.07 -18.75
N ARG A 225 -0.90 1.37 -19.92
CA ARG A 225 -2.03 2.29 -20.11
C ARG A 225 -3.25 1.91 -19.26
N ALA A 226 -3.52 0.62 -19.11
CA ALA A 226 -4.54 0.10 -18.19
C ALA A 226 -4.37 0.64 -16.76
N LYS A 227 -3.14 0.67 -16.23
CA LYS A 227 -2.82 1.29 -14.92
C LYS A 227 -2.83 2.81 -14.99
N MET A 228 -2.33 3.41 -16.09
CA MET A 228 -2.30 4.87 -16.26
C MET A 228 -3.68 5.50 -16.10
N ASN A 229 -4.75 4.86 -16.57
CA ASN A 229 -6.11 5.38 -16.38
C ASN A 229 -6.53 5.45 -14.90
N GLN A 230 -6.32 4.39 -14.12
CA GLN A 230 -6.55 4.40 -12.66
C GLN A 230 -5.69 5.44 -11.96
N GLN A 231 -4.43 5.53 -12.38
CA GLN A 231 -3.45 6.51 -11.91
C GLN A 231 -3.85 7.96 -12.22
N ARG A 232 -4.50 8.21 -13.36
CA ARG A 232 -5.04 9.51 -13.75
C ARG A 232 -6.26 9.87 -12.91
N SER A 233 -7.26 8.99 -12.81
CA SER A 233 -8.44 9.19 -11.97
C SER A 233 -8.07 9.52 -10.52
N ARG A 234 -7.07 8.83 -9.95
CA ARG A 234 -6.54 9.12 -8.61
C ARG A 234 -5.87 10.49 -8.49
N ARG A 235 -5.09 10.94 -9.49
CA ARG A 235 -4.43 12.27 -9.46
C ARG A 235 -5.43 13.41 -9.65
N PHE A 236 -6.45 13.22 -10.49
CA PHE A 236 -7.56 14.18 -10.63
C PHE A 236 -8.40 14.29 -9.35
N LEU A 237 -8.69 13.17 -8.67
CA LEU A 237 -9.29 13.21 -7.33
C LEU A 237 -8.38 13.85 -6.29
N LYS A 238 -7.06 13.63 -6.35
CA LYS A 238 -6.17 14.23 -5.36
C LYS A 238 -5.97 15.74 -5.57
N ALA A 239 -6.13 16.23 -6.79
CA ALA A 239 -6.20 17.66 -7.09
C ALA A 239 -7.48 18.35 -6.57
N GLN A 240 -8.43 17.62 -5.95
CA GLN A 240 -9.53 18.21 -5.17
C GLN A 240 -9.07 18.79 -3.83
N GLU A 241 -7.90 18.37 -3.32
CA GLU A 241 -7.44 18.67 -1.97
C GLU A 241 -6.36 19.77 -1.98
N GLU A 242 -6.52 20.82 -1.16
CA GLU A 242 -5.45 21.80 -0.95
C GLU A 242 -4.25 21.14 -0.26
N HIS A 243 -3.08 21.23 -0.89
CA HIS A 243 -1.86 20.55 -0.46
C HIS A 243 -0.65 21.49 -0.51
N THR A 244 0.11 21.53 0.59
CA THR A 244 1.39 22.27 0.68
C THR A 244 2.46 21.67 -0.22
N TRP A 245 2.51 20.33 -0.31
CA TRP A 245 3.41 19.60 -1.19
C TRP A 245 2.60 18.69 -2.14
N ASP A 246 2.79 18.87 -3.44
CA ASP A 246 2.00 18.18 -4.48
C ASP A 246 2.49 16.75 -4.68
N THR A 247 1.86 15.80 -3.97
CA THR A 247 2.21 14.39 -4.03
C THR A 247 2.09 13.75 -5.42
N ASN A 248 1.46 14.41 -6.40
CA ASN A 248 1.47 13.93 -7.78
C ASN A 248 2.90 13.96 -8.36
N CYS A 249 3.85 14.68 -7.74
CA CYS A 249 5.27 14.62 -8.06
C CYS A 249 5.86 13.20 -7.96
N ILE A 250 5.23 12.28 -7.23
CA ILE A 250 5.57 10.85 -7.19
C ILE A 250 5.04 10.18 -8.47
N THR A 251 5.65 10.55 -9.61
CA THR A 251 5.35 10.06 -10.95
C THR A 251 6.63 10.06 -11.79
N PRO A 252 6.94 8.99 -12.54
CA PRO A 252 8.06 8.97 -13.48
C PRO A 252 8.11 10.21 -14.38
N GLY A 253 9.32 10.75 -14.58
CA GLY A 253 9.55 11.95 -15.39
C GLY A 253 9.42 13.28 -14.65
N THR A 254 9.04 13.33 -13.36
CA THR A 254 9.12 14.59 -12.59
C THR A 254 10.53 14.84 -12.06
N GLU A 255 10.83 16.10 -11.71
CA GLU A 255 12.09 16.45 -11.06
C GLU A 255 12.26 15.77 -9.69
N PHE A 256 11.17 15.57 -8.94
CA PHE A 256 11.21 14.87 -7.66
C PHE A 256 11.75 13.43 -7.82
N MET A 257 11.31 12.70 -8.85
CA MET A 257 11.83 11.35 -9.10
C MET A 257 13.31 11.35 -9.53
N THR A 258 13.79 12.41 -10.20
CA THR A 258 15.22 12.62 -10.46
C THR A 258 15.99 12.85 -9.15
N LYS A 259 15.55 13.79 -8.30
CA LYS A 259 16.16 14.06 -6.99
C LYS A 259 16.19 12.82 -6.09
N LEU A 260 15.10 12.04 -6.05
CA LEU A 260 15.02 10.76 -5.35
C LEU A 260 16.09 9.77 -5.85
N THR A 261 16.21 9.66 -7.17
CA THR A 261 17.19 8.79 -7.84
C THR A 261 18.62 9.18 -7.52
N GLU A 262 18.94 10.48 -7.53
CA GLU A 262 20.26 11.03 -7.17
C GLU A 262 20.56 10.83 -5.68
N ARG A 263 19.61 11.16 -4.79
CA ARG A 263 19.74 11.00 -3.33
C ARG A 263 20.01 9.54 -2.95
N LEU A 264 19.33 8.58 -3.61
CA LEU A 264 19.58 7.15 -3.45
C LEU A 264 20.95 6.72 -4.01
N LYS A 265 21.37 7.21 -5.19
CA LYS A 265 22.69 6.91 -5.77
C LYS A 265 23.83 7.42 -4.87
N CYS A 266 23.69 8.60 -4.28
CA CYS A 266 24.61 9.13 -3.26
C CYS A 266 24.63 8.26 -1.98
N TRP A 267 23.46 7.91 -1.45
CA TRP A 267 23.34 7.07 -0.24
C TRP A 267 23.92 5.65 -0.42
N ILE A 268 23.72 5.03 -1.60
CA ILE A 268 24.33 3.76 -2.00
C ILE A 268 25.86 3.88 -2.03
N THR A 269 26.37 4.89 -2.73
CA THR A 269 27.82 5.14 -2.91
C THR A 269 28.51 5.34 -1.56
N LYS A 270 27.88 6.12 -0.67
CA LYS A 270 28.35 6.35 0.69
C LYS A 270 28.43 5.06 1.50
N ASN A 271 27.36 4.28 1.55
CA ASN A 271 27.30 3.05 2.34
C ASN A 271 28.31 1.99 1.84
N LEU A 272 28.44 1.78 0.53
CA LEU A 272 29.39 0.81 -0.04
C LEU A 272 30.88 1.22 0.17
N THR A 273 31.13 2.52 0.36
CA THR A 273 32.47 3.08 0.61
C THR A 273 32.82 3.05 2.09
N GLU A 274 32.02 3.73 2.92
CA GLU A 274 32.32 3.99 4.33
C GLU A 274 31.99 2.78 5.22
N ASN A 275 30.92 2.03 4.93
CA ASN A 275 30.44 0.99 5.81
C ASN A 275 31.07 -0.36 5.47
N ILE A 276 32.10 -0.74 6.23
CA ILE A 276 32.83 -2.01 6.07
C ILE A 276 31.89 -3.24 6.17
N SER A 277 30.73 -3.14 6.84
CA SER A 277 29.75 -4.24 6.91
C SER A 277 28.81 -4.36 5.70
N TRP A 278 28.99 -3.54 4.65
CA TRP A 278 28.16 -3.52 3.45
C TRP A 278 28.80 -4.24 2.25
N GLU A 279 29.40 -5.40 2.49
CA GLU A 279 29.88 -6.32 1.45
C GLU A 279 28.70 -7.08 0.80
N LYS A 280 27.78 -6.33 0.17
CA LYS A 280 26.62 -6.84 -0.59
C LYS A 280 26.46 -6.09 -1.90
N ALA A 281 25.83 -6.73 -2.88
CA ALA A 281 25.36 -6.07 -4.09
C ALA A 281 24.11 -5.23 -3.79
N ILE A 282 23.94 -4.13 -4.52
CA ILE A 282 22.73 -3.31 -4.48
C ILE A 282 22.28 -3.09 -5.93
N ILE A 283 21.05 -3.48 -6.27
CA ILE A 283 20.42 -3.11 -7.53
C ILE A 283 19.45 -1.96 -7.27
N LEU A 284 19.56 -0.89 -8.05
CA LEU A 284 18.61 0.21 -8.10
C LEU A 284 17.90 0.18 -9.47
N SER A 285 16.62 -0.11 -9.45
CA SER A 285 15.71 0.08 -10.58
C SER A 285 14.92 1.37 -10.39
N ASP A 286 15.45 2.47 -10.94
CA ASP A 286 14.85 3.79 -10.76
C ASP A 286 13.68 4.06 -11.72
N ALA A 287 13.07 5.24 -11.60
CA ALA A 287 11.85 5.61 -12.33
C ALA A 287 12.03 5.76 -13.86
N SER A 288 13.28 5.79 -14.35
CA SER A 288 13.57 5.78 -15.79
C SER A 288 13.45 4.38 -16.42
N VAL A 289 13.45 3.31 -15.62
CA VAL A 289 13.22 1.94 -16.07
C VAL A 289 11.71 1.66 -16.06
N PRO A 290 11.05 1.30 -17.18
CA PRO A 290 9.61 1.06 -17.22
C PRO A 290 9.10 -0.08 -16.31
N GLY A 291 7.82 -0.01 -15.94
CA GLY A 291 7.09 -1.00 -15.14
C GLY A 291 6.79 -0.57 -13.69
N GLU A 292 5.71 -1.11 -13.12
CA GLU A 292 5.38 -0.98 -11.70
C GLU A 292 6.41 -1.73 -10.83
N GLY A 293 6.87 -1.13 -9.73
CA GLY A 293 8.03 -1.60 -8.95
C GLY A 293 7.89 -3.01 -8.39
N GLU A 294 6.66 -3.40 -8.02
CA GLU A 294 6.36 -4.79 -7.64
C GLU A 294 6.49 -5.77 -8.81
N HIS A 295 6.02 -5.42 -10.02
CA HIS A 295 6.20 -6.26 -11.20
C HIS A 295 7.67 -6.32 -11.66
N LYS A 296 8.46 -5.25 -11.48
CA LYS A 296 9.93 -5.32 -11.69
C LYS A 296 10.58 -6.37 -10.79
N ILE A 297 10.27 -6.32 -9.49
CA ILE A 297 10.75 -7.29 -8.49
C ILE A 297 10.31 -8.72 -8.84
N MET A 298 9.03 -8.94 -9.13
CA MET A 298 8.51 -10.29 -9.46
C MET A 298 9.13 -10.83 -10.75
N ASN A 299 9.34 -9.99 -11.76
CA ASN A 299 10.02 -10.38 -13.01
C ASN A 299 11.49 -10.76 -12.78
N PHE A 300 12.24 -9.98 -12.00
CA PHE A 300 13.61 -10.31 -11.62
C PHE A 300 13.69 -11.66 -10.88
N ILE A 301 12.86 -11.83 -9.85
CA ILE A 301 12.79 -13.06 -9.03
C ILE A 301 12.48 -14.29 -9.87
N LYS A 302 11.52 -14.16 -10.80
CA LYS A 302 11.12 -15.20 -11.75
C LYS A 302 12.25 -15.55 -12.74
N ALA A 303 12.94 -14.53 -13.29
CA ALA A 303 14.07 -14.74 -14.19
C ALA A 303 15.23 -15.48 -13.49
N GLN A 304 15.54 -15.07 -12.26
CA GLN A 304 16.60 -15.65 -11.42
C GLN A 304 16.24 -16.98 -10.74
N LYS A 305 14.99 -17.47 -10.90
CA LYS A 305 14.50 -18.78 -10.40
C LYS A 305 14.82 -19.02 -8.92
N MET A 306 14.67 -17.99 -8.10
CA MET A 306 15.25 -17.92 -6.76
C MET A 306 14.73 -19.00 -5.80
N GLN A 307 15.65 -19.67 -5.09
CA GLN A 307 15.33 -20.80 -4.19
C GLN A 307 15.63 -20.54 -2.71
N ALA A 308 16.20 -19.39 -2.36
CA ALA A 308 16.49 -19.00 -0.98
C ALA A 308 15.28 -18.30 -0.34
N LYS A 309 15.16 -18.35 1.00
CA LYS A 309 14.02 -17.77 1.73
C LYS A 309 14.21 -16.27 2.00
N ASP A 310 13.91 -15.48 0.98
CA ASP A 310 14.14 -14.04 0.94
C ASP A 310 12.84 -13.23 1.15
N PHE A 311 12.97 -11.91 1.23
CA PHE A 311 11.89 -11.01 1.67
C PHE A 311 11.58 -9.92 0.65
N ILE A 312 10.28 -9.66 0.39
CA ILE A 312 9.81 -8.45 -0.31
C ILE A 312 9.11 -7.54 0.70
N TYR A 313 9.58 -6.30 0.85
CA TYR A 313 8.87 -5.23 1.55
C TYR A 313 7.98 -4.44 0.59
N SER A 314 6.68 -4.39 0.89
CA SER A 314 5.72 -3.53 0.20
C SER A 314 4.47 -3.29 1.07
N MET A 315 3.80 -2.16 0.83
CA MET A 315 2.52 -1.82 1.42
C MET A 315 1.31 -2.16 0.52
N ASP A 316 1.54 -2.69 -0.67
CA ASP A 316 0.50 -3.00 -1.65
C ASP A 316 -0.05 -4.42 -1.49
N GLY A 317 -1.34 -4.62 -1.78
CA GLY A 317 -2.00 -5.91 -1.56
C GLY A 317 -1.58 -6.98 -2.57
N ASP A 318 -1.25 -6.54 -3.78
CA ASP A 318 -1.22 -7.39 -4.96
C ASP A 318 0.02 -8.27 -5.01
N LEU A 319 1.16 -7.84 -4.45
CA LEU A 319 2.31 -8.71 -4.17
C LEU A 319 1.99 -10.01 -3.40
N ILE A 320 0.96 -10.03 -2.54
CA ILE A 320 0.52 -11.27 -1.86
C ILE A 320 -0.16 -12.20 -2.88
N LEU A 321 -0.97 -11.66 -3.79
CA LEU A 321 -1.66 -12.40 -4.85
C LEU A 321 -0.68 -12.87 -5.93
N LEU A 322 0.24 -12.01 -6.38
CA LEU A 322 1.33 -12.33 -7.32
C LEU A 322 2.22 -13.46 -6.80
N SER A 323 2.64 -13.39 -5.53
CA SER A 323 3.49 -14.44 -4.92
C SER A 323 2.74 -15.78 -4.76
N LEU A 324 1.42 -15.76 -4.53
CA LEU A 324 0.59 -16.97 -4.50
C LEU A 324 0.43 -17.57 -5.90
N ALA A 325 0.13 -16.74 -6.91
CA ALA A 325 -0.06 -17.12 -8.30
C ALA A 325 1.20 -17.76 -8.92
N GLN A 326 2.38 -17.19 -8.65
CA GLN A 326 3.66 -17.67 -9.18
C GLN A 326 4.31 -18.82 -8.36
N ASP A 327 3.57 -19.43 -7.41
CA ASP A 327 4.06 -20.50 -6.50
C ASP A 327 5.37 -20.17 -5.75
N GLN A 328 5.57 -18.89 -5.38
CA GLN A 328 6.79 -18.39 -4.75
C GLN A 328 6.86 -18.73 -3.25
N LYS A 329 6.91 -20.02 -2.91
CA LYS A 329 6.95 -20.57 -1.54
C LYS A 329 8.11 -20.02 -0.69
N ASN A 330 9.20 -19.66 -1.35
CA ASN A 330 10.42 -19.17 -0.71
C ASN A 330 10.37 -17.65 -0.44
N ILE A 331 9.24 -16.98 -0.64
CA ILE A 331 9.09 -15.55 -0.40
C ILE A 331 8.14 -15.30 0.77
N ASP A 332 8.57 -14.44 1.68
CA ASP A 332 7.71 -13.88 2.72
C ASP A 332 7.56 -12.37 2.49
N ILE A 333 6.33 -11.86 2.55
CA ILE A 333 6.04 -10.43 2.37
C ILE A 333 6.16 -9.71 3.71
N LEU A 334 7.00 -8.67 3.75
CA LEU A 334 7.14 -7.75 4.88
C LEU A 334 6.24 -6.54 4.69
N ARG A 335 5.51 -6.17 5.74
CA ARG A 335 4.65 -4.98 5.75
C ARG A 335 4.84 -4.20 7.05
N GLN A 336 4.93 -2.89 6.99
CA GLN A 336 4.85 -2.06 8.19
C GLN A 336 3.43 -2.17 8.77
N ARG A 337 3.32 -2.35 10.09
CA ARG A 337 2.02 -2.30 10.77
C ARG A 337 1.58 -0.84 10.88
N GLN A 338 0.55 -0.46 10.13
CA GLN A 338 -0.13 0.82 10.31
C GLN A 338 -0.81 0.86 11.69
N TYR A 339 -0.70 2.01 12.36
CA TYR A 339 -1.29 2.30 13.67
C TYR A 339 -2.09 3.59 13.58
N PHE A 340 -3.27 3.63 14.22
CA PHE A 340 -4.09 4.85 14.31
C PHE A 340 -3.51 5.94 15.23
N ALA A 341 -2.40 5.66 15.93
CA ALA A 341 -1.72 6.60 16.80
C ALA A 341 -0.20 6.59 16.47
N PRO A 342 0.41 7.75 16.14
CA PRO A 342 1.81 7.82 15.68
C PRO A 342 2.85 7.56 16.78
N THR A 343 2.42 7.46 18.05
CA THR A 343 3.30 7.22 19.21
C THR A 343 3.65 5.75 19.44
N GLN A 344 3.12 4.81 18.64
CA GLN A 344 3.45 3.38 18.77
C GLN A 344 4.73 3.03 17.98
N PRO A 345 5.57 2.10 18.48
CA PRO A 345 6.79 1.71 17.79
C PRO A 345 6.48 1.08 16.42
N LYS A 346 7.32 1.38 15.42
CA LYS A 346 7.25 0.72 14.10
C LYS A 346 7.45 -0.78 14.28
N VAL A 347 6.51 -1.58 13.78
CA VAL A 347 6.54 -3.06 13.87
C VAL A 347 6.34 -3.65 12.49
N LEU A 348 7.27 -4.50 12.04
CA LEU A 348 7.07 -5.30 10.84
C LEU A 348 6.12 -6.48 11.10
N THR A 349 5.28 -6.73 10.10
CA THR A 349 4.45 -7.92 9.95
C THR A 349 5.04 -8.76 8.84
N VAL A 350 5.43 -10.01 9.14
CA VAL A 350 5.76 -11.01 8.12
C VAL A 350 4.47 -11.71 7.68
N ILE A 351 4.32 -11.94 6.37
CA ILE A 351 3.28 -12.81 5.79
C ILE A 351 3.98 -13.90 4.99
N SER A 352 4.05 -15.11 5.57
CA SER A 352 4.64 -16.24 4.88
C SER A 352 3.71 -16.82 3.82
N ILE A 353 4.16 -16.79 2.56
CA ILE A 353 3.39 -17.28 1.40
C ILE A 353 3.21 -18.80 1.49
N GLU A 354 4.26 -19.56 1.80
CA GLU A 354 4.13 -21.01 2.03
C GLU A 354 3.17 -21.33 3.18
N THR A 355 3.23 -20.61 4.30
CA THR A 355 2.29 -20.82 5.41
C THR A 355 0.85 -20.48 5.02
N LEU A 356 0.65 -19.47 4.15
CA LEU A 356 -0.66 -19.13 3.59
C LEU A 356 -1.18 -20.21 2.64
N ARG A 357 -0.34 -20.74 1.74
CA ARG A 357 -0.67 -21.86 0.82
C ARG A 357 -1.05 -23.11 1.60
N GLN A 358 -0.26 -23.48 2.62
CA GLN A 358 -0.56 -24.60 3.53
C GLN A 358 -1.87 -24.43 4.32
N ARG A 359 -2.38 -23.21 4.49
CA ARG A 359 -3.69 -22.93 5.12
C ARG A 359 -4.83 -22.98 4.12
N LEU A 360 -4.66 -22.40 2.93
CA LEU A 360 -5.64 -22.47 1.83
C LEU A 360 -5.88 -23.94 1.42
N ALA A 361 -4.85 -24.79 1.45
CA ALA A 361 -4.97 -26.23 1.26
C ALA A 361 -5.73 -27.00 2.37
N LYS A 362 -6.04 -26.36 3.52
CA LYS A 362 -6.66 -27.01 4.70
C LYS A 362 -8.01 -26.38 5.11
N VAL A 363 -8.32 -25.17 4.68
CA VAL A 363 -9.63 -24.52 4.90
C VAL A 363 -10.58 -24.97 3.79
N PRO A 364 -11.76 -25.54 4.10
CA PRO A 364 -12.73 -25.91 3.07
C PRO A 364 -13.30 -24.69 2.33
N PRO A 365 -13.39 -24.70 1.00
CA PRO A 365 -12.91 -25.76 0.10
C PRO A 365 -11.39 -25.74 -0.10
N CYS A 366 -10.77 -26.91 -0.04
CA CYS A 366 -9.32 -27.05 0.09
C CYS A 366 -8.59 -26.73 -1.22
N PHE A 367 -8.00 -25.53 -1.31
CA PHE A 367 -7.15 -25.08 -2.41
C PHE A 367 -5.76 -25.74 -2.32
N SER A 368 -5.72 -27.03 -2.62
CA SER A 368 -4.58 -27.94 -2.39
C SER A 368 -3.62 -28.10 -3.57
N SER A 369 -3.96 -27.50 -4.72
CA SER A 369 -3.24 -27.59 -6.00
C SER A 369 -2.97 -26.20 -6.55
N ASN A 370 -1.93 -26.05 -7.39
CA ASN A 370 -1.57 -24.75 -7.96
C ASN A 370 -2.74 -24.13 -8.75
N GLY A 371 -3.42 -24.89 -9.63
CA GLY A 371 -4.61 -24.40 -10.35
C GLY A 371 -5.72 -23.90 -9.42
N ALA A 372 -5.96 -24.56 -8.28
CA ALA A 372 -6.96 -24.11 -7.32
C ALA A 372 -6.54 -22.79 -6.63
N ILE A 373 -5.26 -22.61 -6.31
CA ILE A 373 -4.76 -21.37 -5.72
C ILE A 373 -4.74 -20.23 -6.75
N ASN A 374 -4.44 -20.54 -8.02
CA ASN A 374 -4.50 -19.60 -9.14
C ASN A 374 -5.93 -19.10 -9.35
N ASP A 375 -6.92 -19.99 -9.32
CA ASP A 375 -8.34 -19.63 -9.34
C ASP A 375 -8.77 -18.83 -8.10
N TRP A 376 -8.26 -19.16 -6.91
CA TRP A 376 -8.53 -18.37 -5.70
C TRP A 376 -8.00 -16.94 -5.81
N VAL A 377 -6.78 -16.77 -6.36
CA VAL A 377 -6.22 -15.44 -6.69
C VAL A 377 -7.09 -14.73 -7.73
N PHE A 378 -7.49 -15.42 -8.80
CA PHE A 378 -8.34 -14.86 -9.85
C PHE A 378 -9.71 -14.40 -9.32
N LEU A 379 -10.31 -15.11 -8.35
CA LEU A 379 -11.54 -14.66 -7.70
C LEU A 379 -11.38 -13.35 -6.92
N TRP A 380 -10.21 -13.09 -6.32
CA TRP A 380 -9.91 -11.77 -5.73
C TRP A 380 -9.71 -10.70 -6.79
N CYS A 381 -8.88 -10.96 -7.81
CA CYS A 381 -8.64 -10.04 -8.92
C CYS A 381 -9.94 -9.66 -9.65
N LEU A 382 -10.84 -10.62 -9.88
CA LEU A 382 -12.16 -10.40 -10.46
C LEU A 382 -13.04 -9.54 -9.55
N SER A 383 -13.01 -9.77 -8.23
CA SER A 383 -13.78 -8.97 -7.26
C SER A 383 -13.29 -7.53 -7.12
N ARG A 384 -11.98 -7.27 -7.31
CA ARG A 384 -11.35 -5.94 -7.37
C ARG A 384 -9.92 -6.05 -7.94
N ASN A 385 -9.57 -5.17 -8.85
CA ASN A 385 -8.20 -4.93 -9.34
C ASN A 385 -8.08 -3.45 -9.78
N ASP A 386 -6.90 -3.03 -10.22
CA ASP A 386 -6.59 -1.65 -10.61
C ASP A 386 -6.81 -1.33 -12.11
N TYR A 387 -7.17 -2.33 -12.93
CA TYR A 387 -7.11 -2.27 -14.40
C TYR A 387 -8.49 -2.38 -15.08
N LEU A 388 -9.49 -2.88 -14.36
CA LEU A 388 -10.88 -3.04 -14.80
C LEU A 388 -11.86 -2.48 -13.76
N PRO A 389 -12.96 -1.83 -14.19
CA PRO A 389 -14.03 -1.46 -13.27
C PRO A 389 -14.69 -2.70 -12.66
N ARG A 390 -15.29 -2.50 -11.48
CA ARG A 390 -15.95 -3.55 -10.71
C ARG A 390 -17.24 -3.99 -11.42
N LEU A 391 -17.52 -5.30 -11.45
CA LEU A 391 -18.84 -5.78 -11.87
C LEU A 391 -19.92 -5.34 -10.84
N PRO A 392 -21.09 -4.85 -11.28
CA PRO A 392 -22.17 -4.41 -10.37
C PRO A 392 -22.61 -5.50 -9.37
N SER A 393 -22.47 -6.77 -9.71
CA SER A 393 -22.78 -7.88 -8.80
C SER A 393 -21.92 -7.88 -7.53
N PHE A 394 -20.66 -7.43 -7.60
CA PHE A 394 -19.81 -7.36 -6.41
C PHE A 394 -20.13 -6.17 -5.50
N GLU A 395 -20.90 -5.19 -5.97
CA GLU A 395 -21.40 -4.09 -5.13
C GLU A 395 -22.46 -4.58 -4.14
N MET A 396 -23.06 -5.75 -4.38
CA MET A 396 -24.00 -6.41 -3.47
C MET A 396 -23.28 -7.10 -2.32
N GLU A 397 -23.56 -6.69 -1.07
CA GLU A 397 -22.97 -7.28 0.15
C GLU A 397 -23.17 -8.81 0.26
N GLU A 398 -24.25 -9.35 -0.30
CA GLU A 398 -24.54 -10.79 -0.33
C GLU A 398 -23.53 -11.60 -1.17
N ILE A 399 -22.90 -10.96 -2.16
CA ILE A 399 -21.97 -11.56 -3.12
C ILE A 399 -20.53 -11.49 -2.57
N SER A 400 -20.40 -12.04 -1.36
CA SER A 400 -19.14 -12.21 -0.62
C SER A 400 -18.19 -13.23 -1.27
N ILE A 401 -16.90 -13.16 -0.94
CA ILE A 401 -15.89 -14.11 -1.45
C ILE A 401 -16.23 -15.59 -1.17
N ASP A 402 -16.89 -15.89 -0.04
CA ASP A 402 -17.39 -17.24 0.27
C ASP A 402 -18.50 -17.70 -0.71
N LYS A 403 -19.31 -16.77 -1.24
CA LYS A 403 -20.30 -17.05 -2.30
C LYS A 403 -19.61 -17.38 -3.62
N LEU A 404 -18.62 -16.58 -4.01
CA LEU A 404 -17.85 -16.79 -5.24
C LEU A 404 -17.10 -18.13 -5.20
N ILE A 405 -16.46 -18.44 -4.08
CA ILE A 405 -15.78 -19.72 -3.83
C ILE A 405 -16.78 -20.90 -3.87
N ALA A 406 -18.01 -20.73 -3.39
CA ALA A 406 -19.04 -21.76 -3.48
C ALA A 406 -19.54 -22.00 -4.92
N ILE A 407 -19.64 -20.95 -5.75
CA ILE A 407 -19.99 -21.03 -7.17
C ILE A 407 -18.85 -21.68 -7.96
N TRP A 408 -17.61 -21.22 -7.77
CA TRP A 408 -16.40 -21.79 -8.36
C TRP A 408 -16.33 -23.31 -8.13
N ARG A 409 -16.53 -23.75 -6.88
CA ARG A 409 -16.51 -25.18 -6.52
C ARG A 409 -17.60 -26.00 -7.23
N ARG A 410 -18.76 -25.41 -7.53
CA ARG A 410 -19.87 -26.05 -8.27
C ARG A 410 -19.53 -26.21 -9.76
N VAL A 411 -18.90 -25.20 -10.36
CA VAL A 411 -18.64 -25.11 -11.81
C VAL A 411 -17.36 -25.81 -12.25
N CYS A 412 -16.30 -25.67 -11.47
CA CYS A 412 -14.95 -26.09 -11.86
C CYS A 412 -14.71 -27.55 -11.44
N GLY A 413 -15.09 -27.92 -10.22
CA GLY A 413 -15.12 -29.30 -9.72
C GLY A 413 -13.74 -29.91 -9.50
N LYS A 414 -13.12 -30.40 -10.59
CA LYS A 414 -11.71 -30.88 -10.64
C LYS A 414 -10.84 -30.12 -11.66
N ASP A 415 -11.47 -29.26 -12.44
CA ASP A 415 -10.87 -28.41 -13.48
C ASP A 415 -10.76 -26.97 -12.95
N TYR A 416 -10.25 -26.02 -13.73
CA TYR A 416 -9.94 -24.66 -13.30
C TYR A 416 -10.44 -23.58 -14.29
N MET A 417 -10.70 -22.38 -13.77
CA MET A 417 -10.96 -21.18 -14.59
C MET A 417 -9.67 -20.63 -15.20
N THR A 418 -8.52 -20.86 -14.57
CA THR A 418 -7.23 -20.29 -14.96
C THR A 418 -6.15 -21.36 -15.10
N ASN A 419 -5.25 -21.17 -16.06
CA ASN A 419 -4.09 -22.02 -16.29
C ASN A 419 -2.89 -21.14 -16.66
N ASN A 420 -1.91 -21.01 -15.75
CA ASN A 420 -0.62 -20.33 -15.97
C ASN A 420 -0.70 -18.99 -16.73
N GLY A 421 -1.64 -18.12 -16.35
CA GLY A 421 -1.85 -16.82 -16.99
C GLY A 421 -2.80 -16.81 -18.20
N THR A 422 -3.50 -17.91 -18.50
CA THR A 422 -4.57 -17.97 -19.51
C THR A 422 -5.93 -18.25 -18.86
N LEU A 423 -7.01 -17.74 -19.48
CA LEU A 423 -8.39 -17.86 -19.02
C LEU A 423 -9.14 -18.98 -19.78
N ASN A 424 -9.72 -19.93 -19.06
CA ASN A 424 -10.61 -20.95 -19.60
C ASN A 424 -12.01 -20.34 -19.81
N LEU A 425 -12.25 -19.78 -21.00
CA LEU A 425 -13.48 -19.06 -21.34
C LEU A 425 -14.75 -19.87 -21.05
N THR A 426 -14.78 -21.17 -21.35
CA THR A 426 -15.95 -22.03 -21.11
C THR A 426 -16.24 -22.20 -19.62
N LYS A 427 -15.21 -22.34 -18.77
CA LYS A 427 -15.38 -22.38 -17.31
C LYS A 427 -15.74 -21.02 -16.72
N PHE A 428 -15.17 -19.95 -17.25
CA PHE A 428 -15.50 -18.58 -16.84
C PHE A 428 -16.95 -18.21 -17.18
N GLU A 429 -17.42 -18.47 -18.41
CA GLU A 429 -18.82 -18.33 -18.81
C GLU A 429 -19.76 -19.14 -17.90
N SER A 430 -19.40 -20.39 -17.60
CA SER A 430 -20.18 -21.23 -16.69
C SER A 430 -20.24 -20.65 -15.26
N PHE A 431 -19.15 -20.02 -14.79
CA PHE A 431 -19.08 -19.33 -13.50
C PHE A 431 -19.96 -18.07 -13.49
N MET A 432 -19.84 -17.24 -14.52
CA MET A 432 -20.64 -16.02 -14.67
C MET A 432 -22.13 -16.32 -14.80
N THR A 433 -22.50 -17.39 -15.52
CA THR A 433 -23.88 -17.89 -15.63
C THR A 433 -24.48 -18.26 -14.27
N GLU A 434 -23.71 -18.89 -13.38
CA GLU A 434 -24.17 -19.22 -12.02
C GLU A 434 -24.17 -17.98 -11.10
N LEU A 435 -23.24 -17.03 -11.30
CA LEU A 435 -23.21 -15.76 -10.57
C LEU A 435 -24.40 -14.86 -10.95
N ALA A 436 -24.79 -14.81 -12.22
CA ALA A 436 -25.97 -14.09 -12.70
C ALA A 436 -27.26 -14.60 -12.04
N LYS A 437 -27.40 -15.92 -11.88
CA LYS A 437 -28.56 -16.52 -11.18
C LYS A 437 -28.62 -16.09 -9.71
N GLU A 438 -27.48 -16.06 -9.03
CA GLU A 438 -27.41 -15.58 -7.65
C GLU A 438 -27.68 -14.07 -7.56
N GLU A 439 -27.21 -13.28 -8.52
CA GLU A 439 -27.49 -11.85 -8.65
C GLU A 439 -28.99 -11.57 -8.84
N THR A 440 -29.66 -12.29 -9.75
CA THR A 440 -31.13 -12.26 -9.91
C THR A 440 -31.84 -12.64 -8.62
N ARG A 441 -31.38 -13.69 -7.93
CA ARG A 441 -31.96 -14.15 -6.67
C ARG A 441 -31.78 -13.12 -5.54
N VAL A 442 -30.65 -12.40 -5.49
CA VAL A 442 -30.43 -11.31 -4.53
C VAL A 442 -31.35 -10.14 -4.84
N ARG A 443 -31.45 -9.68 -6.10
CA ARG A 443 -32.37 -8.61 -6.54
C ARG A 443 -33.83 -8.91 -6.17
N GLN A 444 -34.32 -10.12 -6.48
CA GLN A 444 -35.69 -10.55 -6.16
C GLN A 444 -35.98 -10.61 -4.65
N CYS A 445 -34.98 -10.80 -3.80
CA CYS A 445 -35.13 -10.75 -2.35
C CYS A 445 -35.01 -9.33 -1.75
N LYS A 446 -34.79 -8.29 -2.57
CA LYS A 446 -34.37 -6.94 -2.13
C LYS A 446 -35.25 -5.78 -2.66
N GLU A 447 -36.49 -6.02 -3.07
CA GLU A 447 -37.45 -4.93 -3.30
C GLU A 447 -37.60 -4.09 -2.01
N PRO A 448 -37.12 -2.82 -1.95
CA PRO A 448 -36.99 -2.13 -0.67
C PRO A 448 -38.28 -1.38 -0.30
N VAL A 449 -38.91 -1.79 0.80
CA VAL A 449 -39.95 -1.00 1.47
C VAL A 449 -39.32 0.31 1.99
N GLY A 450 -39.37 1.36 1.18
CA GLY A 450 -38.74 2.66 1.46
C GLY A 450 -37.37 2.87 0.80
N ALA A 451 -37.16 2.40 -0.43
CA ALA A 451 -36.07 2.90 -1.28
C ALA A 451 -36.09 4.44 -1.37
N LYS A 452 -34.91 5.08 -1.39
CA LYS A 452 -34.84 6.52 -1.67
C LYS A 452 -35.12 6.78 -3.16
N MET A 453 -35.70 7.94 -3.46
CA MET A 453 -36.04 8.32 -4.84
C MET A 453 -34.82 8.76 -5.68
N ASP A 454 -33.67 9.02 -5.06
CA ASP A 454 -32.44 9.46 -5.75
C ASP A 454 -31.62 8.31 -6.38
N ASP A 455 -31.95 7.04 -6.09
CA ASP A 455 -31.34 5.89 -6.76
C ASP A 455 -32.03 5.66 -8.11
N ASP A 456 -31.68 6.45 -9.13
CA ASP A 456 -32.28 6.38 -10.49
C ASP A 456 -32.22 4.96 -11.09
N ILE A 457 -31.17 4.19 -10.78
CA ILE A 457 -31.00 2.81 -11.25
C ILE A 457 -31.58 1.84 -10.22
N ARG A 458 -32.83 1.40 -10.41
CA ARG A 458 -33.56 0.47 -9.54
C ARG A 458 -33.39 -1.00 -9.97
N PRO A 459 -32.53 -1.82 -9.33
CA PRO A 459 -32.13 -3.12 -9.91
C PRO A 459 -33.13 -4.27 -9.77
N TRP A 460 -34.30 -4.02 -9.18
CA TRP A 460 -35.40 -4.98 -9.07
C TRP A 460 -36.48 -4.79 -10.16
N GLU A 461 -36.44 -3.72 -10.94
CA GLU A 461 -37.49 -3.39 -11.91
C GLU A 461 -37.27 -4.05 -13.29
N PRO A 462 -38.35 -4.46 -14.00
CA PRO A 462 -38.27 -4.82 -15.41
C PRO A 462 -37.69 -3.66 -16.24
N GLY A 463 -36.75 -3.95 -17.14
CA GLY A 463 -36.02 -2.92 -17.88
C GLY A 463 -34.73 -2.43 -17.20
N PHE A 464 -34.36 -2.95 -16.03
CA PHE A 464 -33.10 -2.60 -15.35
C PHE A 464 -31.86 -2.71 -16.26
N LYS A 465 -31.83 -3.68 -17.19
CA LYS A 465 -30.68 -3.88 -18.07
C LYS A 465 -30.51 -2.73 -19.06
N GLU A 466 -31.59 -2.41 -19.75
CA GLU A 466 -31.71 -1.32 -20.71
C GLU A 466 -31.37 0.01 -20.02
N HIS A 467 -31.93 0.23 -18.82
CA HIS A 467 -31.68 1.41 -18.00
C HIS A 467 -30.23 1.50 -17.48
N TYR A 468 -29.65 0.39 -17.01
CA TYR A 468 -28.24 0.34 -16.56
C TYR A 468 -27.28 0.76 -17.67
N TYR A 469 -27.46 0.21 -18.88
CA TYR A 469 -26.64 0.57 -20.04
C TYR A 469 -26.83 2.04 -20.44
N LYS A 470 -28.08 2.52 -20.44
CA LYS A 470 -28.42 3.91 -20.74
C LYS A 470 -27.74 4.91 -19.78
N GLU A 471 -27.92 4.72 -18.48
CA GLU A 471 -27.40 5.64 -17.46
C GLU A 471 -25.88 5.56 -17.29
N LYS A 472 -25.29 4.36 -17.34
CA LYS A 472 -23.84 4.20 -17.13
C LYS A 472 -23.00 4.41 -18.40
N PHE A 473 -23.47 4.01 -19.58
CA PHE A 473 -22.70 4.10 -20.83
C PHE A 473 -23.19 5.20 -21.78
N GLY A 474 -24.30 5.89 -21.48
CA GLY A 474 -24.88 6.91 -22.36
C GLY A 474 -25.44 6.35 -23.67
N LYS A 475 -25.68 5.03 -23.74
CA LYS A 475 -26.13 4.29 -24.92
C LYS A 475 -27.26 3.33 -24.54
N GLU A 476 -28.30 3.27 -25.37
CA GLU A 476 -29.34 2.25 -25.25
C GLU A 476 -28.75 0.83 -25.35
N TRP A 477 -29.29 -0.13 -24.60
CA TRP A 477 -28.81 -1.51 -24.66
C TRP A 477 -29.10 -2.15 -26.03
N THR A 478 -28.05 -2.69 -26.66
CA THR A 478 -28.16 -3.61 -27.79
C THR A 478 -27.31 -4.85 -27.54
N LEU A 479 -27.65 -5.97 -28.18
CA LEU A 479 -26.81 -7.17 -28.11
C LEU A 479 -25.39 -6.90 -28.63
N GLU A 480 -25.25 -6.10 -29.69
CA GLU A 480 -23.97 -5.72 -30.29
C GLU A 480 -23.09 -4.89 -29.33
N PHE A 481 -23.64 -3.83 -28.73
CA PHE A 481 -22.88 -3.00 -27.79
C PHE A 481 -22.54 -3.77 -26.50
N SER A 482 -23.45 -4.62 -26.03
CA SER A 482 -23.19 -5.51 -24.89
C SER A 482 -22.08 -6.52 -25.20
N ARG A 483 -21.98 -7.02 -26.44
CA ARG A 483 -20.87 -7.85 -26.92
C ARG A 483 -19.54 -7.10 -26.98
N GLU A 484 -19.54 -5.86 -27.43
CA GLU A 484 -18.36 -4.97 -27.46
C GLU A 484 -17.78 -4.80 -26.04
N VAL A 485 -18.62 -4.41 -25.07
CA VAL A 485 -18.24 -4.20 -23.67
C VAL A 485 -17.76 -5.50 -23.01
N VAL A 486 -18.46 -6.63 -23.19
CA VAL A 486 -18.03 -7.94 -22.67
C VAL A 486 -16.71 -8.39 -23.29
N LYS A 487 -16.53 -8.25 -24.61
CA LYS A 487 -15.29 -8.62 -25.30
C LYS A 487 -14.09 -7.84 -24.76
N ALA A 488 -14.24 -6.53 -24.57
CA ALA A 488 -13.20 -5.70 -23.96
C ALA A 488 -12.92 -6.09 -22.49
N TYR A 489 -13.94 -6.42 -21.71
CA TYR A 489 -13.78 -6.80 -20.30
C TYR A 489 -13.05 -8.15 -20.16
N VAL A 490 -13.44 -9.15 -20.96
CA VAL A 490 -12.79 -10.46 -20.98
C VAL A 490 -11.37 -10.37 -21.54
N GLN A 491 -11.12 -9.48 -22.52
CA GLN A 491 -9.75 -9.16 -22.94
C GLN A 491 -8.93 -8.59 -21.77
N GLY A 492 -9.49 -7.68 -20.97
CA GLY A 492 -8.81 -7.17 -19.77
C GLY A 492 -8.53 -8.22 -18.70
N LEU A 493 -9.42 -9.21 -18.53
CA LEU A 493 -9.18 -10.35 -17.63
C LEU A 493 -8.05 -11.24 -18.15
N CYS A 494 -7.92 -11.40 -19.47
CA CYS A 494 -6.78 -12.06 -20.09
C CYS A 494 -5.50 -11.23 -19.89
N TRP A 495 -5.54 -9.92 -20.16
CA TRP A 495 -4.41 -8.99 -19.96
C TRP A 495 -3.86 -9.06 -18.53
N LEU A 496 -4.75 -9.05 -17.53
CA LEU A 496 -4.42 -9.14 -16.11
C LEU A 496 -3.78 -10.49 -15.73
N LEU A 497 -4.26 -11.60 -16.31
CA LEU A 497 -3.66 -12.91 -16.11
C LEU A 497 -2.30 -13.05 -16.83
N GLU A 498 -2.13 -12.46 -18.01
CA GLU A 498 -0.83 -12.37 -18.67
C GLU A 498 0.14 -11.54 -17.80
N TYR A 499 -0.27 -10.35 -17.35
CA TYR A 499 0.58 -9.43 -16.58
C TYR A 499 1.07 -10.04 -15.25
N ASN A 500 0.18 -10.74 -14.54
CA ASN A 500 0.48 -11.33 -13.24
C ASN A 500 1.36 -12.60 -13.30
N TYR A 501 1.32 -13.36 -14.41
CA TYR A 501 2.02 -14.65 -14.53
C TYR A 501 3.19 -14.63 -15.53
N LYS A 502 3.06 -13.88 -16.64
CA LYS A 502 3.99 -13.88 -17.77
C LYS A 502 4.85 -12.61 -17.78
N GLY A 503 4.23 -11.45 -17.65
CA GLY A 503 4.80 -10.11 -17.84
C GLY A 503 3.83 -9.25 -18.67
N VAL A 504 4.16 -7.98 -18.94
CA VAL A 504 3.30 -7.11 -19.76
C VAL A 504 3.13 -7.71 -21.16
N CYS A 505 1.90 -8.05 -21.55
CA CYS A 505 1.56 -8.54 -22.88
C CYS A 505 1.27 -7.41 -23.88
N SER A 506 0.78 -6.26 -23.38
CA SER A 506 0.69 -4.99 -24.10
C SER A 506 0.73 -3.83 -23.09
N TRP A 507 1.55 -2.83 -23.38
CA TRP A 507 1.68 -1.57 -22.66
C TRP A 507 0.60 -0.56 -23.05
N ARG A 508 0.09 -0.62 -24.28
CA ARG A 508 -0.84 0.36 -24.87
C ARG A 508 -2.31 -0.05 -24.77
N TRP A 509 -2.59 -1.33 -24.47
CA TRP A 509 -3.95 -1.81 -24.20
C TRP A 509 -4.56 -1.19 -22.93
N PHE A 510 -5.85 -0.91 -22.98
CA PHE A 510 -6.68 -0.51 -21.84
C PHE A 510 -8.14 -0.91 -22.06
N TYR A 511 -8.95 -0.93 -21.00
CA TYR A 511 -10.39 -1.12 -21.08
C TYR A 511 -11.09 0.23 -21.38
N PRO A 512 -11.81 0.40 -22.51
CA PRO A 512 -12.24 1.70 -23.02
C PRO A 512 -13.60 2.20 -22.48
N PHE A 513 -14.03 1.73 -21.31
CA PHE A 513 -15.29 2.16 -20.66
C PHE A 513 -15.07 2.42 -19.17
N HIS A 514 -15.80 3.38 -18.59
CA HIS A 514 -15.73 3.66 -17.15
C HIS A 514 -16.43 2.58 -16.29
N TYR A 515 -17.29 1.76 -16.90
CA TYR A 515 -18.14 0.79 -16.23
C TYR A 515 -18.01 -0.60 -16.83
N ALA A 516 -18.27 -1.62 -16.01
CA ALA A 516 -18.25 -3.02 -16.41
C ALA A 516 -19.62 -3.46 -17.00
N PRO A 517 -19.69 -4.51 -17.82
CA PRO A 517 -20.96 -5.09 -18.27
C PRO A 517 -21.66 -5.82 -17.11
N LEU A 518 -22.94 -6.20 -17.29
CA LEU A 518 -23.63 -7.00 -16.28
C LEU A 518 -23.13 -8.45 -16.33
N THR A 519 -23.15 -9.13 -15.19
CA THR A 519 -22.74 -10.54 -15.08
C THR A 519 -23.56 -11.47 -15.98
N SER A 520 -24.82 -11.10 -16.27
CA SER A 520 -25.70 -11.80 -17.22
C SER A 520 -25.30 -11.69 -18.70
N ASP A 521 -24.36 -10.82 -19.06
CA ASP A 521 -23.92 -10.61 -20.44
C ASP A 521 -22.77 -11.54 -20.87
N PHE A 522 -22.09 -12.15 -19.90
CA PHE A 522 -20.98 -13.09 -20.09
C PHE A 522 -21.46 -14.50 -20.50
N VAL A 523 -22.15 -14.58 -21.64
CA VAL A 523 -22.61 -15.81 -22.28
C VAL A 523 -22.10 -15.87 -23.73
N ASN A 524 -21.96 -17.05 -24.33
CA ASN A 524 -21.32 -17.26 -25.64
C ASN A 524 -19.95 -16.55 -25.76
N LEU A 525 -19.01 -16.82 -24.85
CA LEU A 525 -17.67 -16.23 -24.86
C LEU A 525 -16.81 -16.90 -25.94
N VAL A 526 -16.70 -16.24 -27.09
CA VAL A 526 -15.88 -16.66 -28.24
C VAL A 526 -14.50 -15.98 -28.22
N GLU A 527 -13.67 -16.28 -29.21
CA GLU A 527 -12.25 -15.90 -29.29
C GLU A 527 -11.99 -14.42 -28.99
N ILE A 528 -11.06 -14.22 -28.04
CA ILE A 528 -10.58 -12.91 -27.59
C ILE A 528 -9.35 -12.55 -28.43
N PRO A 529 -9.25 -11.33 -28.98
CA PRO A 529 -8.10 -10.95 -29.79
C PRO A 529 -6.80 -10.96 -28.98
N GLU A 530 -5.74 -11.45 -29.60
CA GLU A 530 -4.38 -11.40 -29.05
C GLU A 530 -3.92 -9.94 -28.85
N PHE A 531 -2.90 -9.77 -28.01
CA PHE A 531 -2.30 -8.47 -27.74
C PHE A 531 -1.20 -8.16 -28.76
N ASN A 532 -1.19 -6.91 -29.25
CA ASN A 532 -0.10 -6.41 -30.06
C ASN A 532 1.16 -6.23 -29.19
N VAL A 533 2.30 -6.72 -29.66
CA VAL A 533 3.60 -6.44 -29.02
C VAL A 533 3.96 -4.99 -29.29
N ASP A 534 3.95 -4.19 -28.23
CA ASP A 534 4.12 -2.74 -28.25
C ASP A 534 5.23 -2.31 -27.27
N LYS A 535 5.24 -1.04 -26.86
CA LYS A 535 6.25 -0.45 -25.98
C LYS A 535 5.61 0.43 -24.90
N PRO A 536 6.27 0.66 -23.75
CA PRO A 536 5.84 1.67 -22.79
C PRO A 536 5.68 3.06 -23.44
N PHE A 537 4.99 3.96 -22.75
CA PHE A 537 5.08 5.39 -23.02
C PHE A 537 6.43 5.93 -22.52
N LYS A 538 6.91 7.04 -23.07
CA LYS A 538 8.00 7.81 -22.45
C LYS A 538 7.53 8.45 -21.15
N PRO A 539 8.44 8.85 -20.23
CA PRO A 539 8.07 9.52 -18.99
C PRO A 539 7.14 10.73 -19.18
N PHE A 540 7.38 11.60 -20.17
CA PHE A 540 6.53 12.79 -20.40
C PHE A 540 5.21 12.47 -21.08
N GLU A 541 5.17 11.46 -21.95
CA GLU A 541 3.92 10.91 -22.50
C GLU A 541 3.04 10.36 -21.36
N GLN A 542 3.64 9.67 -20.36
CA GLN A 542 2.92 9.27 -19.15
C GLN A 542 2.48 10.47 -18.30
N LEU A 543 3.34 11.48 -18.07
CA LEU A 543 2.96 12.67 -17.29
C LEU A 543 1.70 13.33 -17.88
N MET A 544 1.71 13.61 -19.18
CA MET A 544 0.52 14.10 -19.89
C MET A 544 -0.65 13.11 -19.76
N GLY A 545 -0.38 11.81 -19.86
CA GLY A 545 -1.36 10.74 -19.68
C GLY A 545 -1.99 10.61 -18.28
N VAL A 546 -1.41 11.19 -17.22
CA VAL A 546 -1.92 11.03 -15.83
C VAL A 546 -2.14 12.32 -15.03
N MET A 547 -1.60 13.46 -15.45
CA MET A 547 -1.63 14.70 -14.65
C MET A 547 -2.87 15.59 -14.89
N PRO A 548 -3.46 16.18 -13.84
CA PRO A 548 -4.44 17.26 -13.94
C PRO A 548 -3.76 18.63 -14.13
N ILE A 549 -4.50 19.62 -14.65
CA ILE A 549 -4.03 21.02 -14.84
C ILE A 549 -3.49 21.62 -13.52
N ALA A 550 -4.08 21.28 -12.37
CA ALA A 550 -3.61 21.73 -11.05
C ALA A 550 -2.13 21.39 -10.78
N SER A 551 -1.65 20.25 -11.30
CA SER A 551 -0.28 19.77 -11.16
C SER A 551 0.64 20.15 -12.35
N LYS A 552 0.20 21.05 -13.25
CA LYS A 552 0.98 21.44 -14.45
C LYS A 552 2.41 21.93 -14.14
N LYS A 553 2.63 22.48 -12.95
CA LYS A 553 3.95 22.88 -12.40
C LYS A 553 5.00 21.75 -12.36
N LEU A 554 4.60 20.49 -12.54
CA LEU A 554 5.48 19.32 -12.53
C LEU A 554 6.01 18.95 -13.93
N LEU A 555 5.49 19.59 -14.99
CA LEU A 555 5.82 19.32 -16.39
C LEU A 555 6.67 20.48 -16.99
N PRO A 556 7.57 20.17 -17.95
CA PRO A 556 8.16 21.15 -18.87
C PRO A 556 7.16 22.13 -19.48
N GLN A 557 7.55 23.40 -19.61
CA GLN A 557 6.67 24.45 -20.14
C GLN A 557 6.05 24.15 -21.52
N PRO A 558 6.76 23.54 -22.51
CA PRO A 558 6.14 23.18 -23.78
C PRO A 558 4.97 22.20 -23.64
N LEU A 559 5.03 21.27 -22.67
CA LEU A 559 3.93 20.35 -22.37
C LEU A 559 2.79 21.04 -21.63
N VAL A 560 3.10 21.98 -20.74
CA VAL A 560 2.08 22.82 -20.07
C VAL A 560 1.27 23.62 -21.10
N ASN A 561 1.88 24.05 -22.20
CA ASN A 561 1.16 24.72 -23.29
C ASN A 561 0.10 23.80 -23.92
N LEU A 562 0.44 22.53 -24.21
CA LEU A 562 -0.50 21.53 -24.74
C LEU A 562 -1.69 21.25 -23.81
N MET A 563 -1.51 21.38 -22.49
CA MET A 563 -2.59 21.20 -21.52
C MET A 563 -3.59 22.37 -21.45
N VAL A 564 -3.21 23.57 -21.91
CA VAL A 564 -3.90 24.84 -21.60
C VAL A 564 -4.31 25.62 -22.86
N ASP A 565 -3.57 25.50 -23.96
CA ASP A 565 -3.94 26.14 -25.23
C ASP A 565 -5.14 25.44 -25.87
N LYS A 566 -6.22 26.19 -26.09
CA LYS A 566 -7.44 25.74 -26.76
C LYS A 566 -7.22 25.40 -28.24
N GLY A 567 -6.07 25.76 -28.81
CA GLY A 567 -5.62 25.32 -30.13
C GLY A 567 -5.02 23.90 -30.17
N SER A 568 -4.50 23.37 -29.05
CA SER A 568 -3.98 22.00 -29.00
C SER A 568 -5.14 20.99 -28.89
N LYS A 569 -4.97 19.84 -29.55
CA LYS A 569 -5.90 18.71 -29.39
C LYS A 569 -6.00 18.24 -27.95
N MET A 570 -4.86 18.31 -27.23
CA MET A 570 -4.70 17.75 -25.89
C MET A 570 -5.55 18.44 -24.83
N ALA A 571 -5.86 19.73 -24.99
CA ALA A 571 -6.69 20.50 -24.06
C ALA A 571 -8.07 19.85 -23.81
N ASN A 572 -8.65 19.16 -24.80
CA ASN A 572 -9.93 18.46 -24.67
C ASN A 572 -9.90 17.32 -23.62
N PHE A 573 -8.72 16.79 -23.30
CA PHE A 573 -8.56 15.72 -22.30
C PHE A 573 -8.31 16.23 -20.87
N TYR A 574 -8.20 17.54 -20.68
CA TYR A 574 -7.97 18.18 -19.39
C TYR A 574 -9.17 19.05 -18.98
N PRO A 575 -10.29 18.44 -18.53
CA PRO A 575 -11.41 19.20 -18.02
C PRO A 575 -10.97 20.04 -16.81
N GLU A 576 -11.41 21.29 -16.77
CA GLU A 576 -11.27 22.13 -15.58
C GLU A 576 -11.91 21.46 -14.35
N TYR A 577 -11.33 21.72 -13.19
CA TYR A 577 -11.63 21.02 -11.93
C TYR A 577 -13.14 20.84 -11.65
N GLU A 578 -13.91 21.93 -11.78
CA GLU A 578 -15.35 21.99 -11.51
C GLU A 578 -16.20 21.11 -12.45
N ASN A 579 -15.62 20.69 -13.59
CA ASN A 579 -16.26 19.84 -14.60
C ASN A 579 -15.90 18.35 -14.44
N VAL A 580 -15.03 17.99 -13.48
CA VAL A 580 -14.65 16.60 -13.21
C VAL A 580 -15.80 15.88 -12.51
N LYS A 581 -16.64 15.21 -13.30
CA LYS A 581 -17.75 14.40 -12.77
C LYS A 581 -17.23 13.15 -12.07
N VAL A 582 -17.72 12.92 -10.86
CA VAL A 582 -17.52 11.69 -10.08
C VAL A 582 -18.90 11.11 -9.79
N ASP A 583 -19.11 9.82 -10.06
CA ASP A 583 -20.39 9.17 -9.80
C ASP A 583 -20.54 8.73 -8.32
N TYR A 584 -21.74 8.26 -7.95
CA TYR A 584 -22.03 7.86 -6.56
C TYR A 584 -21.16 6.70 -6.02
N ASN A 585 -20.55 5.91 -6.92
CA ASN A 585 -19.61 4.83 -6.58
C ASN A 585 -18.14 5.30 -6.56
N GLY A 586 -17.88 6.58 -6.81
CA GLY A 586 -16.53 7.15 -6.89
C GLY A 586 -15.85 7.01 -8.25
N VAL A 587 -16.59 6.65 -9.31
CA VAL A 587 -16.02 6.52 -10.66
C VAL A 587 -15.82 7.91 -11.27
N VAL A 588 -14.56 8.23 -11.60
CA VAL A 588 -14.17 9.53 -12.17
C VAL A 588 -14.33 9.51 -13.68
N LEU A 589 -15.26 10.30 -14.21
CA LEU A 589 -15.66 10.31 -15.62
C LEU A 589 -14.78 11.24 -16.46
N LEU A 590 -13.50 10.89 -16.59
CA LEU A 590 -12.55 11.60 -17.45
C LEU A 590 -12.62 11.10 -18.90
N PRO A 591 -12.51 11.96 -19.92
CA PRO A 591 -12.39 11.52 -21.32
C PRO A 591 -11.08 10.73 -21.50
N PHE A 592 -11.15 9.50 -22.02
CA PHE A 592 -9.94 8.70 -22.29
C PHE A 592 -9.05 9.43 -23.30
N ILE A 593 -7.75 9.54 -23.01
CA ILE A 593 -6.77 10.20 -23.88
C ILE A 593 -6.52 9.30 -25.10
N ASP A 594 -6.64 9.89 -26.28
CA ASP A 594 -6.23 9.23 -27.52
C ASP A 594 -4.70 9.09 -27.59
N GLU A 595 -4.22 7.98 -28.14
CA GLU A 595 -2.81 7.62 -28.12
C GLU A 595 -2.01 8.29 -29.23
N ASP A 596 -2.60 8.45 -30.42
CA ASP A 596 -1.93 9.10 -31.54
C ASP A 596 -1.86 10.60 -31.28
N ASP A 597 -2.93 11.23 -30.78
CA ASP A 597 -2.90 12.64 -30.39
C ASP A 597 -1.87 12.89 -29.27
N LEU A 598 -1.86 12.06 -28.21
CA LEU A 598 -0.86 12.16 -27.13
C LEU A 598 0.57 12.02 -27.65
N THR A 599 0.86 10.98 -28.43
CA THR A 599 2.22 10.66 -28.87
C THR A 599 2.73 11.69 -29.88
N ASN A 600 1.88 12.16 -30.79
CA ASN A 600 2.25 13.16 -31.79
C ASN A 600 2.41 14.56 -31.18
N GLU A 601 1.47 15.04 -30.35
CA GLU A 601 1.55 16.38 -29.76
C GLU A 601 2.78 16.51 -28.83
N VAL A 602 3.09 15.48 -28.03
CA VAL A 602 4.30 15.43 -27.19
C VAL A 602 5.58 15.35 -28.04
N THR A 603 5.54 14.68 -29.18
CA THR A 603 6.69 14.61 -30.11
C THR A 603 6.93 15.95 -30.81
N ASN A 604 5.88 16.67 -31.19
CA ASN A 604 5.98 17.96 -31.88
C ASN A 604 6.74 19.02 -31.07
N VAL A 605 6.58 19.03 -29.74
CA VAL A 605 7.27 19.97 -28.83
C VAL A 605 8.58 19.41 -28.24
N ASN A 606 9.02 18.21 -28.65
CA ASN A 606 10.19 17.55 -28.07
C ASN A 606 11.50 18.34 -28.28
N ASP A 607 11.60 19.09 -29.38
CA ASP A 607 12.81 19.87 -29.67
C ASP A 607 12.93 21.13 -28.81
N GLU A 608 11.81 21.69 -28.32
CA GLU A 608 11.77 22.84 -27.39
C GLU A 608 12.29 22.49 -25.98
N LEU A 609 12.30 21.21 -25.61
CA LEU A 609 12.77 20.74 -24.31
C LEU A 609 14.27 20.99 -24.13
N ASN A 610 14.71 21.36 -22.93
CA ASN A 610 16.14 21.48 -22.62
C ASN A 610 16.82 20.11 -22.40
N ASP A 611 18.15 20.07 -22.33
CA ASP A 611 18.90 18.80 -22.24
C ASP A 611 18.59 17.99 -20.98
N THR A 612 18.29 18.64 -19.85
CA THR A 612 17.91 17.93 -18.60
C THR A 612 16.49 17.37 -18.68
N GLU A 613 15.59 18.04 -19.42
CA GLU A 613 14.25 17.54 -19.72
C GLU A 613 14.30 16.38 -20.71
N LYS A 614 15.11 16.49 -21.77
CA LYS A 614 15.37 15.41 -22.75
C LYS A 614 15.97 14.17 -22.06
N ALA A 615 16.91 14.34 -21.13
CA ALA A 615 17.41 13.25 -20.29
C ALA A 615 16.33 12.66 -19.37
N ARG A 616 15.53 13.50 -18.72
CA ARG A 616 14.40 13.09 -17.85
C ARG A 616 13.26 12.39 -18.60
N ASN A 617 13.21 12.53 -19.93
CA ASN A 617 12.27 11.85 -20.83
C ASN A 617 12.85 10.59 -21.51
N SER A 618 14.04 10.13 -21.12
CA SER A 618 14.68 8.94 -21.70
C SER A 618 14.42 7.66 -20.88
N GLU A 619 14.38 6.51 -21.56
CA GLU A 619 14.38 5.19 -20.90
C GLU A 619 15.78 4.87 -20.34
N GLY A 620 15.82 4.49 -19.06
CA GLY A 620 17.05 4.09 -18.37
C GLY A 620 17.25 2.59 -18.30
N ASN A 621 18.20 2.17 -17.46
CA ASN A 621 18.53 0.77 -17.21
C ASN A 621 18.68 0.58 -15.69
N ASP A 622 18.38 -0.63 -15.19
CA ASP A 622 18.73 -1.02 -13.82
C ASP A 622 20.24 -0.80 -13.60
N ILE A 623 20.63 -0.37 -12.40
CA ILE A 623 22.03 -0.14 -12.03
C ILE A 623 22.40 -1.09 -10.90
N ILE A 624 23.52 -1.81 -11.03
CA ILE A 624 24.11 -2.59 -9.94
C ILE A 624 25.35 -1.90 -9.37
N CYS A 625 25.37 -1.74 -8.05
CA CYS A 625 26.47 -1.17 -7.28
C CYS A 625 27.03 -2.20 -6.28
N PHE A 626 28.36 -2.22 -6.10
CA PHE A 626 29.05 -3.03 -5.08
C PHE A 626 30.40 -2.41 -4.69
N SER A 627 30.92 -2.69 -3.50
CA SER A 627 32.29 -2.26 -3.11
C SER A 627 33.34 -3.03 -3.93
N ILE A 628 34.53 -2.45 -4.17
CA ILE A 628 35.64 -3.17 -4.82
C ILE A 628 36.10 -4.43 -4.08
N ARG A 629 35.74 -4.56 -2.79
CA ARG A 629 35.97 -5.76 -1.96
C ARG A 629 35.01 -6.91 -2.25
N HIS A 630 33.91 -6.66 -2.97
CA HIS A 630 32.91 -7.67 -3.27
C HIS A 630 33.42 -8.63 -4.34
N ASN A 631 33.13 -9.92 -4.20
CA ASN A 631 33.49 -10.99 -5.15
C ASN A 631 32.91 -10.85 -6.59
N LEU A 632 32.18 -9.76 -6.87
CA LEU A 632 31.72 -9.38 -8.20
C LEU A 632 32.76 -8.54 -8.94
N TYR A 633 33.67 -7.86 -8.23
CA TYR A 633 34.73 -7.04 -8.82
C TYR A 633 35.66 -7.89 -9.68
N ASP A 634 36.19 -8.99 -9.14
CA ASP A 634 37.11 -9.87 -9.87
C ASP A 634 36.41 -10.56 -11.06
N LYS A 635 35.13 -10.94 -10.88
CA LYS A 635 34.31 -11.56 -11.92
C LYS A 635 34.01 -10.61 -13.09
N LEU A 636 33.52 -9.41 -12.80
CA LEU A 636 32.94 -8.49 -13.78
C LEU A 636 33.95 -7.45 -14.32
N VAL A 637 34.97 -7.08 -13.53
CA VAL A 637 35.88 -5.98 -13.83
C VAL A 637 37.30 -6.48 -14.13
N GLN A 638 37.90 -7.32 -13.28
CA GLN A 638 39.29 -7.78 -13.49
C GLN A 638 39.44 -8.80 -14.64
N SER A 639 38.38 -9.50 -15.04
CA SER A 639 38.49 -10.70 -15.89
C SER A 639 38.69 -10.45 -17.40
N GLU A 640 38.89 -9.19 -17.82
CA GLU A 640 39.06 -8.69 -19.22
C GLU A 640 37.95 -9.06 -20.24
N LYS A 641 37.00 -9.94 -19.90
CA LYS A 641 35.99 -10.53 -20.82
C LYS A 641 34.74 -9.68 -21.06
N TYR A 642 34.76 -8.41 -20.65
CA TYR A 642 33.61 -7.52 -20.65
C TYR A 642 34.07 -6.11 -21.05
N PRO A 643 33.57 -5.53 -22.16
CA PRO A 643 33.71 -4.11 -22.39
C PRO A 643 32.86 -3.39 -21.33
N VAL A 644 33.51 -2.91 -20.28
CA VAL A 644 32.86 -2.09 -19.27
C VAL A 644 32.58 -0.72 -19.91
N GLU A 645 31.33 -0.49 -20.32
CA GLU A 645 30.82 0.88 -20.37
C GLU A 645 30.87 1.43 -18.95
N ILE A 646 31.97 2.10 -18.61
CA ILE A 646 32.09 2.90 -17.40
C ILE A 646 31.12 4.07 -17.58
N GLY A 647 29.88 3.87 -17.14
CA GLY A 647 28.84 4.88 -17.22
C GLY A 647 29.31 6.14 -16.49
N THR A 648 29.49 7.23 -17.23
CA THR A 648 30.01 8.50 -16.72
C THR A 648 29.02 9.16 -15.78
N ILE A 649 29.07 8.75 -14.52
CA ILE A 649 28.90 9.68 -13.40
C ILE A 649 29.97 10.77 -13.62
N ASN A 650 29.60 12.05 -13.50
CA ASN A 650 30.45 13.19 -13.87
C ASN A 650 31.59 13.49 -12.88
N THR A 651 32.27 12.44 -12.40
CA THR A 651 33.59 12.51 -11.75
C THR A 651 34.49 11.46 -12.40
N VAL A 652 35.64 11.89 -12.92
CA VAL A 652 36.67 10.98 -13.43
C VAL A 652 37.35 10.31 -12.23
N ILE A 653 36.75 9.24 -11.74
CA ILE A 653 37.34 8.41 -10.70
C ILE A 653 38.40 7.53 -11.36
N ASP A 654 39.64 8.00 -11.26
CA ASP A 654 40.85 7.20 -11.34
C ASP A 654 40.63 5.86 -10.61
N ILE A 655 40.67 4.75 -11.36
CA ILE A 655 40.24 3.43 -10.88
C ILE A 655 41.07 2.98 -9.67
N SER A 656 42.31 3.47 -9.51
CA SER A 656 43.15 3.22 -8.33
C SER A 656 42.62 3.82 -7.02
N LYS A 657 41.59 4.68 -7.09
CA LYS A 657 40.96 5.39 -5.97
C LYS A 657 39.47 5.04 -5.80
N ALA A 658 38.91 4.19 -6.66
CA ALA A 658 37.50 3.78 -6.59
C ALA A 658 37.26 2.79 -5.42
N THR A 659 36.33 3.11 -4.52
CA THR A 659 35.94 2.26 -3.37
C THR A 659 34.71 1.40 -3.66
N CYS A 660 33.94 1.77 -4.68
CA CYS A 660 32.79 1.02 -5.20
C CYS A 660 32.70 1.14 -6.73
N VAL A 661 32.04 0.18 -7.34
CA VAL A 661 31.74 0.10 -8.78
C VAL A 661 30.23 0.22 -8.98
N SER A 662 29.83 0.85 -10.09
CA SER A 662 28.46 0.98 -10.56
C SER A 662 28.41 0.57 -12.04
N LEU A 663 27.48 -0.31 -12.43
CA LEU A 663 27.35 -0.85 -13.78
C LEU A 663 25.88 -0.80 -14.23
N LYS A 664 25.65 -0.53 -15.53
CA LYS A 664 24.36 -0.81 -16.18
C LYS A 664 24.09 -2.32 -16.14
N MET A 665 22.88 -2.71 -15.75
CA MET A 665 22.41 -4.08 -15.87
C MET A 665 22.26 -4.45 -17.34
N SER A 666 22.64 -5.67 -17.68
CA SER A 666 22.38 -6.30 -18.98
C SER A 666 22.15 -7.79 -18.73
N ASN A 667 21.55 -8.52 -19.69
CA ASN A 667 21.29 -9.95 -19.54
C ASN A 667 22.56 -10.73 -19.10
N LYS A 668 23.72 -10.41 -19.70
CA LYS A 668 25.02 -11.03 -19.38
C LYS A 668 25.52 -10.70 -17.96
N VAL A 669 25.17 -9.53 -17.41
CA VAL A 669 25.46 -9.16 -16.02
C VAL A 669 24.47 -9.86 -15.08
N ALA A 670 23.19 -9.91 -15.43
CA ALA A 670 22.14 -10.59 -14.69
C ALA A 670 22.38 -12.11 -14.56
N GLU A 671 23.01 -12.75 -15.55
CA GLU A 671 23.40 -14.17 -15.50
C GLU A 671 24.62 -14.49 -14.60
N LEU A 672 25.37 -13.47 -14.12
CA LEU A 672 26.62 -13.64 -13.37
C LEU A 672 26.52 -13.33 -11.86
N ILE A 673 25.36 -12.83 -11.42
CA ILE A 673 25.04 -12.40 -10.05
C ILE A 673 24.53 -13.58 -9.22
#